data_AF-E2A3M3-F1
#
_entry.id   AF-E2A3M3-F1
#
_cell.length_a   1.000
_cell.length_b   1.000
_cell.length_c   1.000
_cell.angle_alpha   90.00
_cell.angle_beta   90.00
_cell.angle_gamma   90.00
#
_symmetry.space_group_name_H-M   'P 1'
#
loop_
_entity.id
_entity.type
_entity.pdbx_description
1 polymer ?
#
loop_
_entity_poly.entity_id
_entity_poly.type
_entity_poly.pdbx_seq_one_letter_code
_entity_poly.pdbx_strand_id
1 'polypeptide(L)'
;MADNNLVKVFAAEDFNPEKFVKELSAQCIGADELRQQRAKIQELANNTSAQLKRNVYQNYMQFIETAKEISHLESEMYQLSQLLSEQRALLSMLGSTRTAGVVFEDLSQQENSANSVSKEEEQKQKLIQLIENVEGALSLAETPGRICLHEGSLLELDPIEGTPLKRIHAYLFNDVLMIASWLANGGRRGPPRYKMQAVYNLESLAIVNVRDHGTVKLAFKLLAFSDTRVFQCPTATSKKEWLDKCEQAKRAKLAEENSTDNAPDNDKHPKEDKAAPSRSMSLDSNTLGMDDDDDSEYHEPPPEWVLEVAEDLDSCIAQRHFEEAYSLLEKAKVYLKDAQPIPLLTEIQTKVNDRGRSLVNVLTKELESSAEAKSLQGGGLRSARRTVKLLIKLNRSAQACHLYLRLCSAVLKARLKRIKRESTTMAYVKQLSAIAFSNIVEIAREFLKTFPQSANCTSGLIVWCSQEVKHLTSHLAEQLFVPQITLSVLVECIVAVRGHCDQLTQLGMDFRYQLDGQIRSPLAKAIQDAGESCVDTMKRHVAEDTWRPTNLETSQNLQKLLSELDELGIGVPSSYATNDCWIPLTHNTLTFSKIYISLLEDCLSVAIPELMSTIDNALVSVMRVEVQHLIVSLTDPKLKQERKLVQNNAAYVRDIIIARGMELYKSVTNQKFTKLLTLKEQIVFESPSPTKPKPAPRTSIPKYSTTEYL
;
A
#
# COMPACT_ATOMS: atom_id res chain seq x y z
N MET A 1 32.12 24.12 34.23
CA MET A 1 31.04 23.74 35.18
C MET A 1 30.38 24.94 35.88
N ALA A 2 31.01 26.13 35.94
CA ALA A 2 30.41 27.31 36.59
C ALA A 2 29.32 28.03 35.77
N ASP A 3 29.40 28.04 34.43
CA ASP A 3 28.46 28.81 33.58
C ASP A 3 27.02 28.27 33.61
N ASN A 4 26.84 26.97 33.81
CA ASN A 4 25.51 26.34 33.87
C ASN A 4 24.73 26.66 35.15
N ASN A 5 25.37 27.13 36.21
CA ASN A 5 24.69 27.49 37.46
C ASN A 5 24.07 28.89 37.37
N LEU A 6 24.74 29.85 36.72
CA LEU A 6 24.24 31.22 36.56
C LEU A 6 22.96 31.27 35.71
N VAL A 7 22.93 30.53 34.60
CA VAL A 7 21.75 30.46 33.72
C VAL A 7 20.52 29.90 34.44
N LYS A 8 20.72 28.90 35.32
CA LYS A 8 19.64 28.31 36.12
C LYS A 8 19.12 29.24 37.21
N VAL A 9 19.98 30.06 37.80
CA VAL A 9 19.60 31.05 38.82
C VAL A 9 18.82 32.21 38.19
N PHE A 10 19.21 32.66 36.99
CA PHE A 10 18.48 33.71 36.27
C PHE A 10 17.15 33.26 35.64
N ALA A 11 16.99 31.95 35.40
CA ALA A 11 15.75 31.38 34.83
C ALA A 11 14.70 31.00 35.88
N ALA A 12 14.97 31.21 37.17
CA ALA A 12 14.02 30.94 38.25
C ALA A 12 12.96 32.06 38.35
N GLU A 13 11.69 31.68 38.51
CA GLU A 13 10.55 32.63 38.56
C GLU A 13 10.62 33.61 39.76
N ASP A 14 11.33 33.25 40.83
CA ASP A 14 11.50 34.06 42.06
C ASP A 14 12.81 34.87 42.11
N PHE A 15 13.45 35.12 40.96
CA PHE A 15 14.74 35.81 40.93
C PHE A 15 14.62 37.29 41.38
N ASN A 16 15.39 37.66 42.42
CA ASN A 16 15.49 39.04 42.89
C ASN A 16 16.88 39.62 42.58
N PRO A 17 16.98 40.63 41.69
CA PRO A 17 18.26 41.16 41.23
C PRO A 17 19.04 41.86 42.35
N GLU A 18 18.36 42.54 43.28
CA GLU A 18 19.04 43.27 44.37
C GLU A 18 19.65 42.34 45.41
N LYS A 19 18.98 41.22 45.70
CA LYS A 19 19.52 40.19 46.61
C LYS A 19 20.74 39.49 46.00
N PHE A 20 20.65 39.17 44.71
CA PHE A 20 21.74 38.54 43.97
C PHE A 20 22.99 39.44 43.90
N VAL A 21 22.82 40.73 43.59
CA VAL A 21 23.94 41.68 43.56
C VAL A 21 24.56 41.86 44.96
N LYS A 22 23.74 41.88 46.02
CA LYS A 22 24.23 41.94 47.42
C LYS A 22 25.05 40.70 47.79
N GLU A 23 24.57 39.51 47.45
CA GLU A 23 25.27 38.24 47.72
C GLU A 23 26.56 38.11 46.91
N LEU A 24 26.55 38.54 45.64
CA LEU A 24 27.73 38.59 44.78
C LEU A 24 28.78 39.58 45.32
N SER A 25 28.34 40.74 45.82
CA SER A 25 29.23 41.74 46.42
C SER A 25 29.79 41.31 47.78
N ALA A 26 29.10 40.42 48.49
CA ALA A 26 29.55 39.87 49.77
C ALA A 26 30.56 38.71 49.60
N GLN A 27 30.49 37.98 48.47
CA GLN A 27 31.43 36.90 48.15
C GLN A 27 32.71 37.37 47.45
N CYS A 28 32.67 38.46 46.70
CA CYS A 28 33.84 38.96 45.97
C CYS A 28 34.71 39.88 46.85
N ILE A 29 35.97 39.50 47.08
CA ILE A 29 36.92 40.27 47.88
C ILE A 29 37.84 41.03 46.91
N GLY A 30 37.29 42.04 46.22
CA GLY A 30 38.09 42.93 45.37
C GLY A 30 37.36 43.50 44.15
N ALA A 31 37.81 44.69 43.71
CA ALA A 31 37.23 45.39 42.56
C ALA A 31 37.45 44.65 41.22
N ASP A 32 38.52 43.86 41.11
CA ASP A 32 38.86 43.15 39.87
C ASP A 32 38.04 41.87 39.68
N GLU A 33 37.69 41.14 40.74
CA GLU A 33 36.78 39.99 40.66
C GLU A 33 35.36 40.42 40.28
N LEU A 34 34.88 41.55 40.82
CA LEU A 34 33.59 42.14 40.45
C LEU A 34 33.55 42.57 38.98
N ARG A 35 34.65 43.10 38.44
CA ARG A 35 34.77 43.43 37.01
C ARG A 35 34.73 42.17 36.13
N GLN A 36 35.40 41.09 36.54
CA GLN A 36 35.36 39.82 35.81
C GLN A 36 33.96 39.18 35.84
N GLN A 37 33.26 39.20 36.97
CA GLN A 37 31.89 38.69 37.05
C GLN A 37 30.91 39.54 36.24
N ARG A 38 31.07 40.88 36.26
CA ARG A 38 30.30 41.78 35.38
C ARG A 38 30.55 41.48 33.91
N ALA A 39 31.80 41.24 33.50
CA ALA A 39 32.14 40.88 32.13
C ALA A 39 31.49 39.56 31.71
N LYS A 40 31.48 38.54 32.58
CA LYS A 40 30.79 37.26 32.34
C LYS A 40 29.29 37.41 32.19
N ILE A 41 28.66 38.22 33.05
CA ILE A 41 27.21 38.51 32.93
C ILE A 41 26.92 39.24 31.62
N GLN A 42 27.78 40.19 31.21
CA GLN A 42 27.63 40.90 29.95
C GLN A 42 27.79 39.95 28.74
N GLU A 43 28.72 39.01 28.80
CA GLU A 43 28.92 38.00 27.75
C GLU A 43 27.72 37.05 27.66
N LEU A 44 27.20 36.58 28.79
CA LEU A 44 25.98 35.77 28.85
C LEU A 44 24.76 36.53 28.30
N ALA A 45 24.62 37.82 28.61
CA ALA A 45 23.55 38.67 28.07
C ALA A 45 23.68 38.82 26.54
N ASN A 46 24.90 39.06 26.04
CA ASN A 46 25.16 39.17 24.61
C ASN A 46 24.88 37.84 23.88
N ASN A 47 25.30 36.71 24.44
CA ASN A 47 25.05 35.38 23.89
C ASN A 47 23.55 35.04 23.88
N THR A 48 22.84 35.35 24.97
CA THR A 48 21.39 35.12 25.06
C THR A 48 20.63 36.01 24.07
N SER A 49 21.05 37.28 23.90
CA SER A 49 20.49 38.19 22.89
C SER A 49 20.71 37.67 21.47
N ALA A 50 21.91 37.15 21.16
CA ALA A 50 22.21 36.54 19.87
C ALA A 50 21.39 35.26 19.62
N GLN A 51 21.20 34.43 20.65
CA GLN A 51 20.41 33.21 20.57
C GLN A 51 18.92 33.49 20.41
N LEU A 52 18.39 34.49 21.13
CA LEU A 52 17.03 35.02 20.94
C LEU A 52 16.86 35.53 19.52
N LYS A 53 17.78 36.35 19.00
CA LYS A 53 17.74 36.82 17.60
C LYS A 53 17.72 35.64 16.64
N ARG A 54 18.57 34.63 16.82
CA ARG A 54 18.62 33.46 15.94
C ARG A 54 17.34 32.63 15.99
N ASN A 55 16.78 32.44 17.19
CA ASN A 55 15.53 31.71 17.39
C ASN A 55 14.33 32.48 16.79
N VAL A 56 14.28 33.80 16.98
CA VAL A 56 13.32 34.69 16.34
C VAL A 56 13.47 34.62 14.83
N TYR A 57 14.68 34.70 14.25
CA TYR A 57 14.90 34.57 12.80
C TYR A 57 14.50 33.21 12.24
N GLN A 58 14.75 32.11 12.97
CA GLN A 58 14.35 30.76 12.57
C GLN A 58 12.83 30.60 12.54
N ASN A 59 12.16 31.14 13.55
CA ASN A 59 10.70 31.08 13.66
C ASN A 59 10.01 32.25 12.94
N TYR A 60 10.78 33.22 12.41
CA TYR A 60 10.27 34.43 11.77
C TYR A 60 9.38 34.11 10.57
N MET A 61 9.76 33.09 9.78
CA MET A 61 8.94 32.62 8.67
C MET A 61 7.64 32.01 9.14
N GLN A 62 7.66 31.21 10.21
CA GLN A 62 6.44 30.62 10.77
C GLN A 62 5.53 31.70 11.39
N PHE A 63 6.09 32.69 12.09
CA PHE A 63 5.33 33.82 12.64
C PHE A 63 4.75 34.72 11.54
N ILE A 64 5.48 34.96 10.45
CA ILE A 64 4.96 35.71 9.31
C ILE A 64 3.88 34.92 8.56
N GLU A 65 4.09 33.63 8.33
CA GLU A 65 3.10 32.78 7.66
C GLU A 65 1.82 32.70 8.49
N THR A 66 1.91 32.42 9.79
CA THR A 66 0.76 32.42 10.70
C THR A 66 0.09 33.79 10.80
N ALA A 67 0.85 34.88 10.90
CA ALA A 67 0.28 36.23 10.91
C ALA A 67 -0.40 36.59 9.59
N LYS A 68 0.14 36.14 8.45
CA LYS A 68 -0.48 36.31 7.13
C LYS A 68 -1.75 35.48 6.99
N GLU A 69 -1.75 34.24 7.47
CA GLU A 69 -2.96 33.40 7.50
C GLU A 69 -4.04 34.00 8.40
N ILE A 70 -3.67 34.52 9.57
CA ILE A 70 -4.60 35.23 10.47
C ILE A 70 -5.14 36.49 9.80
N SER A 71 -4.29 37.29 9.14
CA SER A 71 -4.73 38.49 8.42
C SER A 71 -5.61 38.17 7.23
N HIS A 72 -5.35 37.07 6.52
CA HIS A 72 -6.20 36.58 5.43
C HIS A 72 -7.57 36.14 5.97
N LEU A 73 -7.58 35.35 7.05
CA LEU A 73 -8.81 34.97 7.76
C LEU A 73 -9.59 36.18 8.27
N GLU A 74 -8.90 37.19 8.80
CA GLU A 74 -9.52 38.45 9.23
C GLU A 74 -10.17 39.17 8.03
N SER A 75 -9.47 39.24 6.89
CA SER A 75 -10.01 39.84 5.67
C SER A 75 -11.24 39.08 5.15
N GLU A 76 -11.19 37.75 5.09
CA GLU A 76 -12.33 36.91 4.72
C GLU A 76 -13.49 37.06 5.70
N MET A 77 -13.22 37.15 7.00
CA MET A 77 -14.24 37.37 8.02
C MET A 77 -14.87 38.76 7.88
N TYR A 78 -14.09 39.80 7.55
CA TYR A 78 -14.62 41.13 7.25
C TYR A 78 -15.44 41.13 5.96
N GLN A 79 -15.01 40.43 4.91
CA GLN A 79 -15.79 40.27 3.68
C GLN A 79 -17.09 39.53 3.94
N LEU A 80 -17.07 38.47 4.76
CA LEU A 80 -18.27 37.73 5.14
C LEU A 80 -19.20 38.59 6.00
N SER A 81 -18.66 39.34 6.95
CA SER A 81 -19.41 40.31 7.77
C SER A 81 -20.05 41.38 6.89
N GLN A 82 -19.32 41.89 5.90
CA GLN A 82 -19.83 42.85 4.93
C GLN A 82 -20.93 42.24 4.07
N LEU A 83 -20.74 41.04 3.52
CA LEU A 83 -21.75 40.34 2.74
C LEU A 83 -22.99 40.00 3.58
N LEU A 84 -22.83 39.63 4.84
CA LEU A 84 -23.96 39.40 5.76
C LEU A 84 -24.67 40.71 6.12
N SER A 85 -23.92 41.80 6.28
CA SER A 85 -24.47 43.13 6.51
C SER A 85 -25.21 43.64 5.28
N GLU A 86 -24.67 43.43 4.07
CA GLU A 86 -25.29 43.74 2.79
C GLU A 86 -26.53 42.86 2.55
N GLN A 87 -26.46 41.56 2.82
CA GLN A 87 -27.63 40.68 2.76
C GLN A 87 -28.69 41.07 3.77
N ARG A 88 -28.31 41.45 5.00
CA ARG A 88 -29.25 41.96 6.00
C ARG A 88 -29.84 43.30 5.59
N ALA A 89 -29.07 44.19 4.99
CA ALA A 89 -29.53 45.46 4.46
C ALA A 89 -30.48 45.25 3.27
N LEU A 90 -30.17 44.32 2.36
CA LEU A 90 -31.02 43.92 1.24
C LEU A 90 -32.31 43.26 1.71
N LEU A 91 -32.25 42.36 2.70
CA LEU A 91 -33.44 41.74 3.31
C LEU A 91 -34.27 42.77 4.08
N SER A 92 -33.63 43.73 4.76
CA SER A 92 -34.33 44.82 5.43
C SER A 92 -34.92 45.80 4.43
N MET A 93 -34.27 46.08 3.30
CA MET A 93 -34.83 46.85 2.20
C MET A 93 -36.00 46.10 1.56
N LEU A 94 -35.89 44.79 1.35
CA LEU A 94 -36.99 43.98 0.80
C LEU A 94 -38.17 43.90 1.78
N GLY A 95 -37.88 43.85 3.08
CA GLY A 95 -38.86 43.91 4.16
C GLY A 95 -39.54 45.27 4.27
N SER A 96 -38.79 46.37 4.12
CA SER A 96 -39.30 47.75 4.17
C SER A 96 -39.98 48.18 2.86
N THR A 97 -39.61 47.60 1.72
CA THR A 97 -40.27 47.84 0.41
C THR A 97 -41.65 47.18 0.35
N ARG A 98 -41.93 46.19 1.22
CA ARG A 98 -43.27 45.60 1.36
C ARG A 98 -44.21 46.37 2.30
N THR A 99 -43.71 47.35 3.06
CA THR A 99 -44.54 48.17 3.97
C THR A 99 -44.81 49.59 3.47
N ALA A 100 -44.14 50.05 2.40
CA ALA A 100 -44.43 51.33 1.73
C ALA A 100 -45.12 51.09 0.38
N GLY A 101 -46.39 50.68 0.44
CA GLY A 101 -47.22 50.42 -0.73
C GLY A 101 -48.66 50.10 -0.33
N VAL A 102 -49.24 50.94 0.53
CA VAL A 102 -50.65 50.94 0.90
C VAL A 102 -51.43 51.79 -0.10
N VAL A 103 -52.52 51.23 -0.65
CA VAL A 103 -53.89 51.77 -0.96
C VAL A 103 -54.46 50.77 -1.99
N PHE A 104 -55.55 50.02 -1.85
CA PHE A 104 -56.80 50.19 -1.12
C PHE A 104 -57.37 48.81 -0.73
N GLU A 105 -58.05 48.83 0.38
CA GLU A 105 -58.86 47.82 1.05
C GLU A 105 -60.06 47.42 0.20
N ASP A 106 -60.35 46.13 0.02
CA ASP A 106 -61.71 45.67 0.33
C ASP A 106 -61.78 44.18 0.68
N LEU A 107 -62.64 43.94 1.66
CA LEU A 107 -62.68 42.78 2.52
C LEU A 107 -63.59 41.68 1.97
N SER A 108 -63.24 40.47 2.37
CA SER A 108 -64.08 39.26 2.49
C SER A 108 -64.29 38.40 1.24
N GLN A 109 -63.37 37.45 1.04
CA GLN A 109 -63.74 36.03 1.07
C GLN A 109 -62.55 35.15 1.48
N GLN A 110 -62.87 34.26 2.42
CA GLN A 110 -62.02 33.36 3.17
C GLN A 110 -61.16 32.41 2.32
N GLU A 111 -59.93 32.24 2.82
CA GLU A 111 -59.19 30.98 2.96
C GLU A 111 -58.86 30.20 1.69
N ASN A 112 -57.67 30.46 1.11
CA ASN A 112 -56.80 29.38 0.62
C ASN A 112 -55.34 29.75 0.27
N SER A 113 -54.89 31.02 0.36
CA SER A 113 -53.54 31.40 -0.09
C SER A 113 -52.45 31.56 0.98
N ALA A 114 -52.72 31.26 2.26
CA ALA A 114 -51.68 31.27 3.30
C ALA A 114 -50.84 29.96 3.36
N ASN A 115 -51.20 28.94 2.58
CA ASN A 115 -50.61 27.59 2.64
C ASN A 115 -49.43 27.34 1.68
N SER A 116 -49.02 28.30 0.85
CA SER A 116 -47.91 28.11 -0.10
C SER A 116 -46.54 28.45 0.52
N VAL A 117 -46.45 29.54 1.28
CA VAL A 117 -45.19 30.00 1.89
C VAL A 117 -44.75 29.08 3.05
N SER A 118 -45.69 28.53 3.81
CA SER A 118 -45.40 27.54 4.88
C SER A 118 -44.85 26.21 4.33
N LYS A 119 -45.32 25.76 3.17
CA LYS A 119 -44.86 24.52 2.53
C LYS A 119 -43.43 24.62 2.01
N GLU A 120 -43.03 25.77 1.49
CA GLU A 120 -41.68 25.99 0.97
C GLU A 120 -40.65 26.06 2.12
N GLU A 121 -41.03 26.64 3.26
CA GLU A 121 -40.23 26.66 4.48
C GLU A 121 -40.08 25.25 5.09
N GLU A 122 -41.17 24.47 5.16
CA GLU A 122 -41.14 23.07 5.60
C GLU A 122 -40.27 22.19 4.70
N GLN A 123 -40.27 22.45 3.39
CA GLN A 123 -39.46 21.70 2.40
C GLN A 123 -37.97 22.02 2.54
N LYS A 124 -37.60 23.26 2.82
CA LYS A 124 -36.21 23.65 3.12
C LYS A 124 -35.74 23.05 4.45
N GLN A 125 -36.59 23.02 5.48
CA GLN A 125 -36.27 22.39 6.75
C GLN A 125 -36.07 20.87 6.62
N LYS A 126 -36.87 20.19 5.79
CA LYS A 126 -36.66 18.76 5.47
C LYS A 126 -35.33 18.52 4.74
N LEU A 127 -34.95 19.40 3.82
CA LEU A 127 -33.65 19.29 3.13
C LEU A 127 -32.46 19.43 4.11
N ILE A 128 -32.58 20.29 5.11
CA ILE A 128 -31.55 20.46 6.16
C ILE A 128 -31.46 19.21 7.05
N GLN A 129 -32.60 18.62 7.46
CA GLN A 129 -32.62 17.37 8.23
C GLN A 129 -32.02 16.19 7.46
N LEU A 130 -32.16 16.16 6.12
CA LEU A 130 -31.55 15.13 5.28
C LEU A 130 -30.02 15.19 5.27
N ILE A 131 -29.44 16.40 5.30
CA ILE A 131 -27.98 16.60 5.30
C ILE A 131 -27.37 16.13 6.63
N GLU A 132 -28.06 16.34 7.75
CA GLU A 132 -27.60 15.88 9.06
C GLU A 132 -27.63 14.35 9.20
N ASN A 133 -28.60 13.70 8.55
CA ASN A 133 -28.82 12.26 8.66
C ASN A 133 -28.06 11.42 7.61
N VAL A 134 -27.70 12.00 6.46
CA VAL A 134 -27.04 11.28 5.35
C VAL A 134 -25.62 11.81 5.11
N GLU A 135 -24.62 11.01 5.52
CA GLU A 135 -23.21 11.30 5.29
C GLU A 135 -22.89 11.21 3.79
N GLY A 136 -22.42 12.32 3.22
CA GLY A 136 -22.09 12.46 1.79
C GLY A 136 -23.12 13.22 0.94
N ALA A 137 -24.23 13.68 1.53
CA ALA A 137 -25.29 14.42 0.81
C ALA A 137 -25.00 15.92 0.58
N LEU A 138 -23.85 16.44 1.03
CA LEU A 138 -23.51 17.87 0.93
C LEU A 138 -23.48 18.37 -0.54
N SER A 139 -22.98 17.53 -1.45
CA SER A 139 -22.85 17.86 -2.89
C SER A 139 -24.20 17.99 -3.61
N LEU A 140 -25.29 17.45 -3.04
CA LEU A 140 -26.62 17.54 -3.64
C LEU A 140 -27.35 18.85 -3.26
N ALA A 141 -26.98 19.45 -2.12
CA ALA A 141 -27.57 20.68 -1.59
C ALA A 141 -27.00 21.96 -2.25
N GLU A 142 -25.81 21.86 -2.85
CA GLU A 142 -25.19 22.97 -3.61
C GLU A 142 -25.92 23.28 -4.93
N THR A 143 -26.80 22.38 -5.42
CA THR A 143 -27.57 22.61 -6.64
C THR A 143 -28.91 23.31 -6.30
N PRO A 144 -29.10 24.59 -6.69
CA PRO A 144 -30.30 25.34 -6.34
C PRO A 144 -31.54 24.78 -7.03
N GLY A 145 -32.65 24.61 -6.28
CA GLY A 145 -33.95 24.19 -6.82
C GLY A 145 -34.34 22.72 -6.58
N ARG A 146 -33.55 21.93 -5.86
CA ARG A 146 -33.90 20.53 -5.54
C ARG A 146 -34.89 20.42 -4.38
N ILE A 147 -36.03 19.77 -4.64
CA ILE A 147 -37.08 19.53 -3.65
C ILE A 147 -37.19 18.03 -3.42
N CYS A 148 -37.14 17.59 -2.16
CA CYS A 148 -37.40 16.19 -1.79
C CYS A 148 -38.91 15.91 -1.89
N LEU A 149 -39.32 15.07 -2.84
CA LEU A 149 -40.71 14.71 -3.11
C LEU A 149 -41.17 13.52 -2.25
N HIS A 150 -40.30 12.55 -1.99
CA HIS A 150 -40.63 11.37 -1.20
C HIS A 150 -39.39 10.69 -0.58
N GLU A 151 -39.55 10.15 0.63
CA GLU A 151 -38.52 9.41 1.37
C GLU A 151 -39.08 8.09 1.91
N GLY A 152 -38.25 7.06 1.99
CA GLY A 152 -38.71 5.76 2.49
C GLY A 152 -37.64 4.68 2.58
N SER A 153 -37.80 3.80 3.57
CA SER A 153 -36.93 2.65 3.79
C SER A 153 -37.34 1.47 2.91
N LEU A 154 -36.39 0.92 2.15
CA LEU A 154 -36.57 -0.18 1.21
C LEU A 154 -35.59 -1.32 1.51
N LEU A 155 -35.91 -2.53 1.06
CA LEU A 155 -35.03 -3.69 1.16
C LEU A 155 -34.52 -4.08 -0.23
N GLU A 156 -33.20 -4.08 -0.43
CA GLU A 156 -32.58 -4.50 -1.68
C GLU A 156 -32.53 -6.03 -1.77
N LEU A 157 -33.03 -6.58 -2.88
CA LEU A 157 -33.03 -8.00 -3.21
C LEU A 157 -32.02 -8.28 -4.33
N ASP A 158 -31.41 -9.46 -4.33
CA ASP A 158 -30.59 -9.94 -5.43
C ASP A 158 -31.44 -10.10 -6.70
N PRO A 159 -31.04 -9.50 -7.85
CA PRO A 159 -31.78 -9.58 -9.11
C PRO A 159 -31.86 -10.98 -9.73
N ILE A 160 -31.01 -11.93 -9.33
CA ILE A 160 -30.96 -13.30 -9.88
C ILE A 160 -31.52 -14.31 -8.87
N GLU A 161 -31.11 -14.22 -7.60
CA GLU A 161 -31.49 -15.21 -6.57
C GLU A 161 -32.72 -14.81 -5.74
N GLY A 162 -33.14 -13.54 -5.77
CA GLY A 162 -34.32 -13.06 -5.03
C GLY A 162 -34.16 -13.10 -3.51
N THR A 163 -32.92 -13.09 -3.02
CA THR A 163 -32.54 -13.10 -1.59
C THR A 163 -32.35 -11.67 -1.06
N PRO A 164 -32.66 -11.40 0.22
CA PRO A 164 -32.53 -10.06 0.81
C PRO A 164 -31.07 -9.72 1.12
N LEU A 165 -30.55 -8.66 0.50
CA LEU A 165 -29.15 -8.22 0.64
C LEU A 165 -28.98 -7.22 1.78
N LYS A 166 -29.66 -6.07 1.71
CA LYS A 166 -29.47 -4.99 2.70
C LYS A 166 -30.67 -4.05 2.79
N ARG A 167 -30.78 -3.39 3.95
CA ARG A 167 -31.72 -2.29 4.18
C ARG A 167 -31.12 -0.99 3.66
N ILE A 168 -31.87 -0.33 2.79
CA ILE A 168 -31.53 0.95 2.19
C ILE A 168 -32.63 1.96 2.49
N HIS A 169 -32.31 3.23 2.33
CA HIS A 169 -33.25 4.33 2.40
C HIS A 169 -33.13 5.14 1.11
N ALA A 170 -34.25 5.30 0.41
CA ALA A 170 -34.32 6.00 -0.85
C ALA A 170 -34.94 7.39 -0.67
N TYR A 171 -34.42 8.37 -1.41
CA TYR A 171 -34.89 9.74 -1.43
C TYR A 171 -35.11 10.17 -2.88
N LEU A 172 -36.35 10.55 -3.22
CA LEU A 172 -36.73 11.03 -4.53
C LEU A 172 -36.75 12.55 -4.54
N PHE A 173 -35.91 13.15 -5.37
CA PHE A 173 -35.91 14.57 -5.68
C PHE A 173 -36.61 14.84 -7.03
N ASN A 174 -36.74 16.11 -7.39
CA ASN A 174 -37.32 16.54 -8.66
C ASN A 174 -36.52 16.14 -9.90
N ASP A 175 -35.20 16.02 -9.79
CA ASP A 175 -34.29 15.68 -10.90
C ASP A 175 -33.60 14.31 -10.74
N VAL A 176 -33.50 13.82 -9.50
CA VAL A 176 -32.63 12.72 -9.11
C VAL A 176 -33.27 11.78 -8.08
N LEU A 177 -33.00 10.47 -8.19
CA LEU A 177 -33.30 9.48 -7.15
C LEU A 177 -32.01 9.05 -6.45
N MET A 178 -31.92 9.30 -5.14
CA MET A 178 -30.78 8.92 -4.31
C MET A 178 -31.08 7.65 -3.50
N ILE A 179 -30.09 6.77 -3.40
CA ILE A 179 -30.13 5.58 -2.54
C ILE A 179 -29.00 5.64 -1.51
N ALA A 180 -29.38 5.52 -0.24
CA ALA A 180 -28.46 5.49 0.89
C ALA A 180 -28.54 4.14 1.63
N SER A 181 -27.39 3.58 2.03
CA SER A 181 -27.34 2.34 2.79
C SER A 181 -27.33 2.60 4.30
N TRP A 182 -28.00 1.74 5.07
CA TRP A 182 -27.99 1.81 6.54
C TRP A 182 -26.59 1.49 7.11
N LEU A 183 -26.05 2.35 7.97
CA LEU A 183 -24.77 2.12 8.65
C LEU A 183 -25.01 1.54 10.04
N ALA A 184 -24.64 0.27 10.27
CA ALA A 184 -24.87 -0.42 11.55
C ALA A 184 -23.96 0.06 12.71
N ASN A 185 -23.04 0.99 12.47
CA ASN A 185 -22.01 1.38 13.44
C ASN A 185 -22.44 2.53 14.38
N GLY A 186 -23.74 2.64 14.68
CA GLY A 186 -24.31 3.61 15.62
C GLY A 186 -24.07 3.30 17.11
N GLY A 187 -22.95 2.65 17.44
CA GLY A 187 -22.54 2.39 18.81
C GLY A 187 -21.82 3.59 19.44
N ARG A 188 -22.49 4.75 19.53
CA ARG A 188 -22.21 5.90 20.44
C ARG A 188 -23.14 7.05 20.06
N ARG A 189 -24.11 7.35 20.94
CA ARG A 189 -25.02 8.51 20.98
C ARG A 189 -24.98 9.45 19.76
N GLY A 190 -25.93 9.27 18.84
CA GLY A 190 -26.22 10.18 17.73
C GLY A 190 -27.36 9.64 16.85
N PRO A 191 -28.07 10.49 16.08
CA PRO A 191 -29.12 10.06 15.16
C PRO A 191 -28.59 9.07 14.11
N PRO A 192 -29.45 8.19 13.56
CA PRO A 192 -29.03 7.13 12.64
C PRO A 192 -28.42 7.72 11.38
N ARG A 193 -27.14 7.43 11.13
CA ARG A 193 -26.41 7.93 9.96
C ARG A 193 -26.54 6.96 8.80
N TYR A 194 -27.07 7.45 7.68
CA TYR A 194 -27.07 6.75 6.40
C TYR A 194 -25.85 7.18 5.58
N LYS A 195 -25.33 6.29 4.72
CA LYS A 195 -24.26 6.64 3.78
C LYS A 195 -24.79 6.62 2.36
N MET A 196 -24.59 7.71 1.62
CA MET A 196 -24.98 7.79 0.20
C MET A 196 -24.23 6.71 -0.60
N GLN A 197 -24.97 5.90 -1.37
CA GLN A 197 -24.38 4.82 -2.18
C GLN A 197 -24.49 5.09 -3.68
N ALA A 198 -25.64 5.56 -4.15
CA ALA A 198 -25.87 5.82 -5.57
C ALA A 198 -26.85 6.98 -5.77
N VAL A 199 -26.68 7.67 -6.89
CA VAL A 199 -27.47 8.82 -7.31
C VAL A 199 -27.82 8.60 -8.79
N TYR A 200 -29.10 8.50 -9.11
CA TYR A 200 -29.59 8.24 -10.46
C TYR A 200 -30.35 9.45 -10.99
N ASN A 201 -29.99 9.93 -12.19
CA ASN A 201 -30.77 10.97 -12.88
C ASN A 201 -32.09 10.37 -13.38
N LEU A 202 -33.20 11.10 -13.21
CA LEU A 202 -34.52 10.61 -13.59
C LEU A 202 -34.69 10.39 -15.11
N GLU A 203 -33.92 11.09 -15.93
CA GLU A 203 -33.92 10.96 -17.40
C GLU A 203 -33.47 9.56 -17.86
N SER A 204 -32.44 9.00 -17.22
CA SER A 204 -31.87 7.69 -17.56
C SER A 204 -32.47 6.52 -16.76
N LEU A 205 -33.48 6.81 -15.93
CA LEU A 205 -34.11 5.86 -15.03
C LEU A 205 -35.41 5.26 -15.62
N ALA A 206 -35.51 3.93 -15.59
CA ALA A 206 -36.75 3.20 -15.83
C ALA A 206 -37.13 2.35 -14.61
N ILE A 207 -38.31 2.61 -14.06
CA ILE A 207 -38.83 1.88 -12.91
C ILE A 207 -39.93 0.94 -13.40
N VAL A 208 -39.75 -0.35 -13.14
CA VAL A 208 -40.65 -1.42 -13.61
C VAL A 208 -41.29 -2.11 -12.42
N ASN A 209 -42.63 -2.16 -12.41
CA ASN A 209 -43.36 -2.92 -11.41
C ASN A 209 -43.18 -4.43 -11.63
N VAL A 210 -42.60 -5.14 -10.65
CA VAL A 210 -42.43 -6.59 -10.70
C VAL A 210 -43.67 -7.26 -10.11
N ARG A 211 -44.23 -8.26 -10.81
CA ARG A 211 -45.32 -9.09 -10.31
C ARG A 211 -44.80 -10.05 -9.25
N ASP A 212 -45.61 -10.29 -8.22
CA ASP A 212 -45.20 -11.12 -7.10
C ASP A 212 -44.91 -12.57 -7.54
N HIS A 213 -43.71 -13.07 -7.21
CA HIS A 213 -43.30 -14.45 -7.52
C HIS A 213 -42.34 -14.97 -6.43
N GLY A 214 -42.69 -16.11 -5.82
CA GLY A 214 -41.86 -16.77 -4.80
C GLY A 214 -41.56 -15.88 -3.57
N THR A 215 -40.28 -15.66 -3.30
CA THR A 215 -39.76 -14.81 -2.20
C THR A 215 -39.88 -13.31 -2.49
N VAL A 216 -40.07 -12.93 -3.75
CA VAL A 216 -40.19 -11.53 -4.18
C VAL A 216 -41.67 -11.12 -4.15
N LYS A 217 -42.08 -10.49 -3.04
CA LYS A 217 -43.42 -9.92 -2.87
C LYS A 217 -43.33 -8.41 -2.71
N LEU A 218 -44.20 -7.65 -3.35
CA LEU A 218 -44.25 -6.18 -3.25
C LEU A 218 -42.95 -5.50 -3.67
N ALA A 219 -42.31 -5.98 -4.73
CA ALA A 219 -41.06 -5.41 -5.25
C ALA A 219 -41.25 -4.61 -6.55
N PHE A 220 -40.39 -3.62 -6.76
CA PHE A 220 -40.20 -2.96 -8.05
C PHE A 220 -38.73 -3.02 -8.47
N LYS A 221 -38.47 -3.01 -9.78
CA LYS A 221 -37.14 -3.09 -10.37
C LYS A 221 -36.73 -1.73 -10.92
N LEU A 222 -35.53 -1.31 -10.58
CA LEU A 222 -34.91 -0.08 -11.05
C LEU A 222 -33.89 -0.46 -12.13
N LEU A 223 -34.11 0.07 -13.33
CA LEU A 223 -33.25 -0.07 -14.50
C LEU A 223 -32.59 1.29 -14.75
N ALA A 224 -31.32 1.42 -14.40
CA ALA A 224 -30.48 2.54 -14.84
C ALA A 224 -29.43 1.97 -15.81
N PHE A 225 -29.04 2.71 -16.85
CA PHE A 225 -28.02 2.22 -17.78
C PHE A 225 -26.72 1.86 -17.01
N SER A 226 -26.28 0.60 -17.12
CA SER A 226 -25.21 -0.10 -16.35
C SER A 226 -25.55 -0.75 -14.99
N ASP A 227 -26.76 -0.57 -14.42
CA ASP A 227 -27.11 -1.11 -13.10
C ASP A 227 -28.58 -1.57 -13.00
N THR A 228 -28.80 -2.79 -12.50
CA THR A 228 -30.13 -3.41 -12.37
C THR A 228 -30.37 -3.84 -10.94
N ARG A 229 -31.30 -3.15 -10.23
CA ARG A 229 -31.57 -3.42 -8.82
C ARG A 229 -33.04 -3.70 -8.55
N VAL A 230 -33.32 -4.56 -7.59
CA VAL A 230 -34.69 -4.93 -7.19
C VAL A 230 -34.91 -4.51 -5.74
N PHE A 231 -36.00 -3.78 -5.49
CA PHE A 231 -36.33 -3.27 -4.17
C PHE A 231 -37.68 -3.78 -3.72
N GLN A 232 -37.73 -4.35 -2.51
CA GLN A 232 -38.93 -4.79 -1.83
C GLN A 232 -39.42 -3.70 -0.87
N CYS A 233 -40.70 -3.35 -1.02
CA CYS A 233 -41.39 -2.39 -0.16
C CYS A 233 -42.03 -3.09 1.06
N PRO A 234 -42.16 -2.39 2.20
CA PRO A 234 -42.78 -2.95 3.41
C PRO A 234 -44.30 -3.16 3.27
N THR A 235 -44.98 -2.34 2.46
CA THR A 235 -46.44 -2.41 2.25
C THR A 235 -46.80 -2.22 0.77
N ALA A 236 -47.95 -2.76 0.37
CA ALA A 236 -48.46 -2.62 -1.00
C ALA A 236 -48.83 -1.17 -1.34
N THR A 237 -49.27 -0.40 -0.32
CA THR A 237 -49.53 1.04 -0.44
C THR A 237 -48.25 1.81 -0.70
N SER A 238 -47.16 1.52 0.04
CA SER A 238 -45.85 2.15 -0.18
C SER A 238 -45.29 1.85 -1.58
N LYS A 239 -45.44 0.61 -2.08
CA LYS A 239 -45.05 0.28 -3.46
C LYS A 239 -45.79 1.11 -4.51
N LYS A 240 -47.10 1.30 -4.32
CA LYS A 240 -47.92 2.10 -5.22
C LYS A 240 -47.55 3.58 -5.16
N GLU A 241 -47.35 4.11 -3.95
CA GLU A 241 -46.89 5.49 -3.73
C GLU A 241 -45.52 5.76 -4.38
N TRP A 242 -44.56 4.84 -4.25
CA TRP A 242 -43.25 4.95 -4.90
C TRP A 242 -43.35 4.99 -6.42
N LEU A 243 -44.19 4.14 -7.03
CA LEU A 243 -44.39 4.13 -8.48
C LEU A 243 -45.07 5.41 -8.96
N ASP A 244 -46.16 5.80 -8.29
CA ASP A 244 -46.95 6.99 -8.65
C ASP A 244 -46.11 8.28 -8.50
N LYS A 245 -45.30 8.40 -7.44
CA LYS A 245 -44.45 9.57 -7.19
C LYS A 245 -43.27 9.66 -8.14
N CYS A 246 -42.64 8.55 -8.49
CA CYS A 246 -41.57 8.54 -9.49
C CYS A 246 -42.10 8.85 -10.90
N GLU A 247 -43.29 8.36 -11.26
CA GLU A 247 -43.93 8.71 -12.54
C GLU A 247 -44.31 10.21 -12.58
N GLN A 248 -44.86 10.73 -11.48
CA GLN A 248 -45.19 12.15 -11.33
C GLN A 248 -43.94 13.05 -11.47
N ALA A 249 -42.83 12.68 -10.85
CA ALA A 249 -41.56 13.41 -10.95
C ALA A 249 -41.03 13.40 -12.40
N LYS A 250 -41.06 12.25 -13.08
CA LYS A 250 -40.62 12.12 -14.48
C LYS A 250 -41.49 12.95 -15.44
N ARG A 251 -42.80 12.97 -15.21
CA ARG A 251 -43.74 13.75 -16.03
C ARG A 251 -43.58 15.27 -15.83
N ALA A 252 -43.29 15.72 -14.61
CA ALA A 252 -43.03 17.13 -14.32
C ALA A 252 -41.76 17.62 -15.03
N LYS A 253 -40.68 16.83 -15.01
CA LYS A 253 -39.40 17.13 -15.67
C LYS A 253 -39.53 17.23 -17.20
N LEU A 254 -40.30 16.33 -17.83
CA LEU A 254 -40.61 16.38 -19.27
C LEU A 254 -41.47 17.58 -19.68
N ALA A 255 -42.26 18.14 -18.75
CA ALA A 255 -43.08 19.32 -19.01
C ALA A 255 -42.24 20.62 -18.98
N GLU A 256 -41.19 20.68 -18.15
CA GLU A 256 -40.25 21.81 -18.10
C GLU A 256 -39.40 21.91 -19.37
N GLU A 257 -38.90 20.79 -19.92
CA GLU A 257 -38.07 20.79 -21.14
C GLU A 257 -38.83 21.22 -22.41
N ASN A 258 -40.13 20.90 -22.52
CA ASN A 258 -40.95 21.34 -23.66
C ASN A 258 -41.29 22.84 -23.63
N SER A 259 -41.04 23.55 -22.52
CA SER A 259 -41.32 24.98 -22.40
C SER A 259 -40.16 25.88 -22.86
N THR A 260 -38.95 25.35 -22.99
CA THR A 260 -37.73 26.10 -23.35
C THR A 260 -37.42 26.16 -24.85
N ASP A 261 -38.15 25.43 -25.71
CA ASP A 261 -37.84 25.28 -27.15
C ASP A 261 -38.50 26.32 -28.09
N ASN A 262 -39.09 27.41 -27.58
CA ASN A 262 -39.74 28.44 -28.41
C ASN A 262 -39.17 29.85 -28.20
N ALA A 263 -38.01 30.19 -28.78
CA ALA A 263 -37.63 31.56 -29.16
C ALA A 263 -36.48 31.56 -30.20
N PRO A 264 -36.58 32.31 -31.32
CA PRO A 264 -35.60 32.26 -32.40
C PRO A 264 -34.45 33.28 -32.28
N ASP A 265 -33.35 32.87 -32.88
CA ASP A 265 -32.03 33.46 -33.12
C ASP A 265 -32.02 34.93 -33.62
N ASN A 266 -31.13 35.78 -33.08
CA ASN A 266 -30.58 36.91 -33.84
C ASN A 266 -29.29 37.51 -33.23
N ASP A 267 -28.25 37.39 -34.04
CA ASP A 267 -26.86 37.82 -33.88
C ASP A 267 -26.70 39.33 -34.19
N LYS A 268 -25.85 40.06 -33.43
CA LYS A 268 -25.06 41.25 -33.86
C LYS A 268 -24.37 42.01 -32.70
N HIS A 269 -23.04 42.02 -32.76
CA HIS A 269 -22.10 43.00 -32.18
C HIS A 269 -22.29 44.43 -32.75
N PRO A 270 -21.90 45.52 -32.04
CA PRO A 270 -20.51 46.03 -32.15
C PRO A 270 -19.88 46.70 -30.89
N LYS A 271 -18.55 46.86 -31.00
CA LYS A 271 -17.57 47.48 -30.07
C LYS A 271 -17.71 49.00 -29.96
N GLU A 272 -17.38 49.56 -28.79
CA GLU A 272 -16.93 50.95 -28.63
C GLU A 272 -15.81 51.07 -27.58
N ASP A 273 -14.75 51.76 -27.99
CA ASP A 273 -13.62 52.25 -27.19
C ASP A 273 -14.06 53.32 -26.19
N LYS A 274 -13.49 53.32 -24.99
CA LYS A 274 -13.44 54.50 -24.11
C LYS A 274 -12.08 54.62 -23.42
N ALA A 275 -11.31 55.62 -23.86
CA ALA A 275 -10.18 56.19 -23.16
C ALA A 275 -10.58 57.50 -22.48
N ALA A 276 -10.13 57.70 -21.24
CA ALA A 276 -9.90 58.99 -20.56
C ALA A 276 -9.26 58.72 -19.19
N PRO A 277 -8.69 59.73 -18.49
CA PRO A 277 -7.67 60.68 -18.94
C PRO A 277 -6.58 60.87 -17.85
N SER A 278 -5.47 61.57 -18.15
CA SER A 278 -4.87 62.51 -17.19
C SER A 278 -3.93 63.51 -17.86
N ARG A 279 -4.10 64.75 -17.42
CA ARG A 279 -3.49 66.00 -17.88
C ARG A 279 -2.12 66.20 -17.24
N SER A 280 -1.16 66.74 -17.98
CA SER A 280 -0.26 67.78 -17.46
C SER A 280 0.26 68.65 -18.61
N MET A 281 0.20 69.95 -18.37
CA MET A 281 0.63 71.04 -19.25
C MET A 281 2.11 71.32 -19.01
N SER A 282 2.91 71.56 -20.05
CA SER A 282 4.04 72.51 -19.96
C SER A 282 4.60 72.88 -21.34
N LEU A 283 4.20 74.07 -21.78
CA LEU A 283 4.87 75.12 -22.55
C LEU A 283 6.09 74.80 -23.44
N ASP A 284 5.94 75.28 -24.68
CA ASP A 284 6.92 75.48 -25.75
C ASP A 284 8.25 76.10 -25.30
N SER A 285 9.35 75.56 -25.86
CA SER A 285 10.53 76.35 -26.20
C SER A 285 11.15 75.81 -27.48
N ASN A 286 10.93 76.55 -28.58
CA ASN A 286 11.63 76.39 -29.83
C ASN A 286 13.02 77.03 -29.72
N THR A 287 14.08 76.22 -29.84
CA THR A 287 15.41 76.70 -30.26
C THR A 287 15.97 75.74 -31.30
N LEU A 288 16.23 76.31 -32.47
CA LEU A 288 16.71 75.69 -33.71
C LEU A 288 18.18 75.24 -33.62
N GLY A 289 18.48 74.15 -34.34
CA GLY A 289 19.76 73.94 -35.02
C GLY A 289 20.72 72.94 -34.37
N MET A 290 20.80 71.72 -34.90
CA MET A 290 21.86 71.30 -35.82
C MET A 290 21.63 69.82 -36.17
N ASP A 291 21.64 69.51 -37.46
CA ASP A 291 21.77 68.14 -37.95
C ASP A 291 23.12 67.56 -37.47
N ASP A 292 23.10 66.35 -36.92
CA ASP A 292 24.21 65.40 -37.05
C ASP A 292 23.62 63.99 -36.97
N ASP A 293 23.90 63.24 -38.04
CA ASP A 293 23.59 61.83 -38.25
C ASP A 293 24.08 60.97 -37.08
N ASP A 294 23.16 60.19 -36.49
CA ASP A 294 23.51 58.92 -35.87
C ASP A 294 22.45 57.89 -36.30
N ASP A 295 22.91 56.91 -37.08
CA ASP A 295 22.17 55.73 -37.52
C ASP A 295 21.74 54.92 -36.27
N SER A 296 20.67 55.36 -35.61
CA SER A 296 19.92 54.51 -34.68
C SER A 296 19.04 53.60 -35.51
N GLU A 297 19.57 52.41 -35.80
CA GLU A 297 18.82 51.28 -36.30
C GLU A 297 17.56 51.12 -35.42
N TYR A 298 16.38 51.47 -35.95
CA TYR A 298 15.10 51.33 -35.27
C TYR A 298 14.83 49.85 -35.02
N HIS A 299 15.44 49.28 -33.98
CA HIS A 299 15.02 48.01 -33.46
C HIS A 299 13.66 48.20 -32.80
N GLU A 300 12.63 47.62 -33.41
CA GLU A 300 11.29 47.50 -32.86
C GLU A 300 11.40 47.03 -31.40
N PRO A 301 10.82 47.76 -30.42
CA PRO A 301 11.01 47.44 -29.02
C PRO A 301 10.52 46.01 -28.74
N PRO A 302 11.24 45.23 -27.93
CA PRO A 302 10.82 43.88 -27.61
C PRO A 302 9.42 43.91 -26.98
N PRO A 303 8.58 42.90 -27.24
CA PRO A 303 7.23 42.83 -26.70
C PRO A 303 7.21 43.02 -25.18
N GLU A 304 6.20 43.71 -24.67
CA GLU A 304 6.04 44.07 -23.25
C GLU A 304 6.13 42.84 -22.32
N TRP A 305 5.57 41.70 -22.74
CA TRP A 305 5.67 40.45 -21.97
C TRP A 305 7.12 40.01 -21.74
N VAL A 306 8.06 40.24 -22.68
CA VAL A 306 9.48 39.86 -22.57
C VAL A 306 10.20 40.69 -21.51
N LEU A 307 9.79 41.93 -21.32
CA LEU A 307 10.31 42.82 -20.29
C LEU A 307 9.84 42.36 -18.90
N GLU A 308 8.59 41.89 -18.80
CA GLU A 308 7.96 41.43 -17.55
C GLU A 308 8.24 39.95 -17.22
N VAL A 309 8.74 39.14 -18.17
CA VAL A 309 9.00 37.69 -17.99
C VAL A 309 9.75 37.39 -16.69
N ALA A 310 10.74 38.20 -16.31
CA ALA A 310 11.52 37.94 -15.11
C ALA A 310 10.69 38.08 -13.83
N GLU A 311 9.77 39.04 -13.79
CA GLU A 311 8.87 39.31 -12.65
C GLU A 311 7.73 38.28 -12.62
N ASP A 312 7.16 37.95 -13.78
CA ASP A 312 6.15 36.90 -13.93
C ASP A 312 6.70 35.54 -13.51
N LEU A 313 7.94 35.20 -13.88
CA LEU A 313 8.60 33.97 -13.44
C LEU A 313 8.78 33.95 -11.92
N ASP A 314 9.16 35.06 -11.30
CA ASP A 314 9.28 35.14 -9.84
C ASP A 314 7.92 34.98 -9.15
N SER A 315 6.87 35.58 -9.71
CA SER A 315 5.49 35.43 -9.23
C SER A 315 5.02 33.98 -9.31
N CYS A 316 5.17 33.34 -10.47
CA CYS A 316 4.80 31.93 -10.65
C CYS A 316 5.61 30.98 -9.76
N ILE A 317 6.91 31.25 -9.55
CA ILE A 317 7.76 30.48 -8.63
C ILE A 317 7.29 30.65 -7.18
N ALA A 318 6.96 31.87 -6.76
CA ALA A 318 6.47 32.17 -5.41
C ALA A 318 5.11 31.52 -5.13
N GLN A 319 4.20 31.53 -6.11
CA GLN A 319 2.86 30.92 -6.03
C GLN A 319 2.88 29.40 -6.21
N ARG A 320 4.05 28.78 -6.48
CA ARG A 320 4.22 27.34 -6.76
C ARG A 320 3.47 26.85 -8.02
N HIS A 321 3.17 27.74 -8.96
CA HIS A 321 2.64 27.37 -10.27
C HIS A 321 3.77 26.95 -11.21
N PHE A 322 4.39 25.81 -10.91
CA PHE A 322 5.62 25.38 -11.59
C PHE A 322 5.43 25.00 -13.08
N GLU A 323 4.23 24.56 -13.47
CA GLU A 323 3.91 24.24 -14.87
C GLU A 323 3.82 25.51 -15.72
N GLU A 324 3.18 26.55 -15.19
CA GLU A 324 3.08 27.88 -15.80
C GLU A 324 4.47 28.53 -15.89
N ALA A 325 5.23 28.51 -14.79
CA ALA A 325 6.61 29.00 -14.76
C ALA A 325 7.50 28.31 -15.81
N TYR A 326 7.36 26.99 -15.99
CA TYR A 326 8.07 26.28 -17.03
C TYR A 326 7.65 26.73 -18.43
N SER A 327 6.35 26.88 -18.68
CA SER A 327 5.84 27.31 -19.98
C SER A 327 6.30 28.72 -20.37
N LEU A 328 6.33 29.65 -19.41
CA LEU A 328 6.85 31.01 -19.60
C LEU A 328 8.36 30.98 -19.86
N LEU A 329 9.09 30.16 -19.13
CA LEU A 329 10.53 29.98 -19.32
C LEU A 329 10.87 29.37 -20.68
N GLU A 330 10.08 28.41 -21.17
CA GLU A 330 10.25 27.82 -22.50
C GLU A 330 9.94 28.83 -23.60
N LYS A 331 8.82 29.56 -23.50
CA LYS A 331 8.45 30.65 -24.42
C LYS A 331 9.55 31.72 -24.49
N ALA A 332 10.05 32.16 -23.33
CA ALA A 332 11.13 33.13 -23.25
C ALA A 332 12.42 32.61 -23.92
N LYS A 333 12.79 31.34 -23.68
CA LYS A 333 13.98 30.75 -24.30
C LYS A 333 13.88 30.56 -25.81
N VAL A 334 12.69 30.23 -26.33
CA VAL A 334 12.46 30.12 -27.77
C VAL A 334 12.57 31.51 -28.41
N TYR A 335 11.88 32.50 -27.87
CA TYR A 335 11.93 33.88 -28.35
C TYR A 335 13.36 34.45 -28.34
N LEU A 336 14.09 34.26 -27.24
CA LEU A 336 15.48 34.72 -27.09
C LEU A 336 16.48 33.96 -27.99
N LYS A 337 16.10 32.81 -28.55
CA LYS A 337 16.94 32.05 -29.50
C LYS A 337 16.76 32.55 -30.93
N ASP A 338 15.56 33.02 -31.26
CA ASP A 338 15.20 33.50 -32.61
C ASP A 338 15.47 35.01 -32.78
N ALA A 339 15.61 35.76 -31.67
CA ALA A 339 15.88 37.19 -31.68
C ALA A 339 17.36 37.52 -31.98
N GLN A 340 17.60 38.67 -32.64
CA GLN A 340 18.96 39.19 -32.83
C GLN A 340 19.56 39.66 -31.49
N PRO A 341 20.87 39.51 -31.28
CA PRO A 341 21.52 39.82 -30.01
C PRO A 341 21.63 41.32 -29.77
N ILE A 342 20.59 41.90 -29.18
CA ILE A 342 20.57 43.27 -28.65
C ILE A 342 21.08 43.26 -27.21
N PRO A 343 21.85 44.27 -26.73
CA PRO A 343 22.37 44.31 -25.36
C PRO A 343 21.28 44.10 -24.29
N LEU A 344 20.10 44.72 -24.45
CA LEU A 344 18.95 44.53 -23.56
C LEU A 344 18.44 43.08 -23.53
N LEU A 345 18.38 42.41 -24.68
CA LEU A 345 17.94 41.01 -24.76
C LEU A 345 18.95 40.05 -24.14
N THR A 346 20.25 40.36 -24.19
CA THR A 346 21.27 39.57 -23.49
C THR A 346 21.18 39.71 -21.97
N GLU A 347 20.86 40.91 -21.45
CA GLU A 347 20.56 41.11 -20.03
C GLU A 347 19.32 40.31 -19.61
N ILE A 348 18.22 40.39 -20.37
CA ILE A 348 17.00 39.62 -20.10
C ILE A 348 17.29 38.11 -20.17
N GLN A 349 18.12 37.66 -21.12
CA GLN A 349 18.53 36.26 -21.21
C GLN A 349 19.31 35.78 -19.98
N THR A 350 20.20 36.60 -19.42
CA THR A 350 20.88 36.26 -18.17
C THR A 350 19.91 36.16 -16.99
N LYS A 351 18.99 37.13 -16.85
CA LYS A 351 17.93 37.10 -15.82
C LYS A 351 17.03 35.87 -15.95
N VAL A 352 16.56 35.54 -17.15
CA VAL A 352 15.74 34.34 -17.42
C VAL A 352 16.50 33.05 -17.10
N ASN A 353 17.80 32.98 -17.42
CA ASN A 353 18.63 31.83 -17.08
C ASN A 353 18.85 31.70 -15.55
N ASP A 354 18.99 32.81 -14.84
CA ASP A 354 19.09 32.83 -13.37
C ASP A 354 17.80 32.36 -12.71
N ARG A 355 16.64 32.81 -13.20
CA ARG A 355 15.33 32.33 -12.72
C ARG A 355 15.08 30.88 -13.08
N GLY A 356 15.58 30.42 -14.23
CA GLY A 356 15.61 28.99 -14.56
C GLY A 356 16.44 28.16 -13.57
N ARG A 357 17.59 28.66 -13.13
CA ARG A 357 18.38 28.02 -12.06
C ARG A 357 17.65 28.04 -10.72
N SER A 358 17.00 29.16 -10.40
CA SER A 358 16.18 29.30 -9.18
C SER A 358 15.02 28.29 -9.17
N LEU A 359 14.27 28.18 -10.26
CA LEU A 359 13.18 27.21 -10.42
C LEU A 359 13.67 25.77 -10.20
N VAL A 360 14.80 25.39 -10.80
CA VAL A 360 15.40 24.05 -10.57
C VAL A 360 15.73 23.85 -9.09
N ASN A 361 16.32 24.85 -8.42
CA ASN A 361 16.65 24.75 -7.00
C ASN A 361 15.41 24.63 -6.11
N VAL A 362 14.34 25.36 -6.41
CA VAL A 362 13.06 25.28 -5.67
C VAL A 362 12.42 23.91 -5.86
N LEU A 363 12.31 23.42 -7.09
CA LEU A 363 11.77 22.08 -7.40
C LEU A 363 12.57 20.96 -6.73
N THR A 364 13.90 21.10 -6.68
CA THR A 364 14.81 20.16 -6.01
C THR A 364 14.54 20.13 -4.50
N LYS A 365 14.49 21.30 -3.85
CA LYS A 365 14.21 21.42 -2.42
C LYS A 365 12.83 20.93 -2.05
N GLU A 366 11.82 21.16 -2.90
CA GLU A 366 10.48 20.66 -2.67
C GLU A 366 10.45 19.12 -2.69
N LEU A 367 11.13 18.51 -3.67
CA LEU A 367 11.23 17.05 -3.77
C LEU A 367 12.00 16.44 -2.58
N GLU A 368 13.06 17.11 -2.10
CA GLU A 368 13.79 16.72 -0.89
C GLU A 368 12.92 16.83 0.37
N SER A 369 12.19 17.94 0.53
CA SER A 369 11.26 18.14 1.65
C SER A 369 10.14 17.10 1.66
N SER A 370 9.67 16.69 0.47
CA SER A 370 8.68 15.63 0.32
C SER A 370 9.21 14.27 0.77
N ALA A 371 10.50 14.00 0.57
CA ALA A 371 11.14 12.77 1.04
C ALA A 371 11.35 12.73 2.56
N GLU A 372 11.46 13.89 3.20
CA GLU A 372 11.69 14.04 4.65
C GLU A 372 10.39 14.20 5.46
N ALA A 373 9.29 14.60 4.81
CA ALA A 373 7.99 14.75 5.45
C ALA A 373 7.50 13.42 6.05
N LYS A 374 7.25 13.39 7.36
CA LYS A 374 6.76 12.20 8.09
C LYS A 374 5.35 11.74 7.65
N SER A 375 4.62 12.58 6.91
CA SER A 375 3.27 12.31 6.40
C SER A 375 3.29 11.79 4.96
N LEU A 376 3.92 10.64 4.72
CA LEU A 376 3.91 9.95 3.40
C LEU A 376 2.64 9.11 3.17
N GLN A 377 1.53 9.49 3.82
CA GLN A 377 0.30 8.72 3.88
C GLN A 377 -0.58 8.98 2.64
N GLY A 378 -0.08 8.57 1.47
CA GLY A 378 -0.91 8.33 0.27
C GLY A 378 -0.71 9.27 -0.92
N GLY A 379 -0.09 10.44 -0.75
CA GLY A 379 0.05 11.45 -1.81
C GLY A 379 1.47 11.75 -2.31
N GLY A 380 2.52 11.40 -1.55
CA GLY A 380 3.90 11.86 -1.79
C GLY A 380 4.43 11.53 -3.19
N LEU A 381 4.32 10.27 -3.63
CA LEU A 381 4.73 9.85 -4.98
C LEU A 381 3.91 10.51 -6.08
N ARG A 382 2.60 10.75 -5.87
CA ARG A 382 1.74 11.38 -6.89
C ARG A 382 2.10 12.86 -7.07
N SER A 383 2.32 13.59 -5.98
CA SER A 383 2.76 14.98 -6.03
C SER A 383 4.14 15.09 -6.68
N ALA A 384 5.08 14.23 -6.26
CA ALA A 384 6.43 14.19 -6.80
C ALA A 384 6.50 13.91 -8.31
N ARG A 385 5.52 13.22 -8.91
CA ARG A 385 5.49 12.99 -10.37
C ARG A 385 5.48 14.29 -11.16
N ARG A 386 4.74 15.31 -10.71
CA ARG A 386 4.65 16.59 -11.42
C ARG A 386 6.00 17.29 -11.40
N THR A 387 6.59 17.43 -10.22
CA THR A 387 7.92 18.00 -9.99
C THR A 387 9.00 17.26 -10.80
N VAL A 388 8.98 15.92 -10.81
CA VAL A 388 9.94 15.10 -11.57
C VAL A 388 9.78 15.29 -13.08
N LYS A 389 8.55 15.32 -13.60
CA LYS A 389 8.30 15.60 -15.02
C LYS A 389 8.84 16.98 -15.43
N LEU A 390 8.66 18.00 -14.58
CA LEU A 390 9.20 19.34 -14.82
C LEU A 390 10.74 19.35 -14.80
N LEU A 391 11.37 18.64 -13.87
CA LEU A 391 12.83 18.51 -13.83
C LEU A 391 13.40 17.76 -15.04
N ILE A 392 12.69 16.74 -15.54
CA ILE A 392 13.06 16.05 -16.80
C ILE A 392 13.00 17.04 -17.96
N LYS A 393 11.90 17.80 -18.08
CA LYS A 393 11.72 18.84 -19.09
C LYS A 393 12.77 19.96 -19.01
N LEU A 394 13.31 20.24 -17.83
CA LEU A 394 14.40 21.21 -17.59
C LEU A 394 15.81 20.63 -17.85
N ASN A 395 15.94 19.46 -18.48
CA ASN A 395 17.20 18.77 -18.74
C ASN A 395 18.01 18.47 -17.45
N ARG A 396 17.32 18.11 -16.36
CA ARG A 396 17.90 17.66 -15.09
C ARG A 396 17.46 16.24 -14.73
N SER A 397 17.40 15.36 -15.72
CA SER A 397 16.93 13.97 -15.59
C SER A 397 17.71 13.14 -14.57
N ALA A 398 19.04 13.27 -14.51
CA ALA A 398 19.88 12.51 -13.57
C ALA A 398 19.62 12.91 -12.11
N GLN A 399 19.51 14.21 -11.82
CA GLN A 399 19.20 14.73 -10.48
C GLN A 399 17.78 14.35 -10.07
N ALA A 400 16.81 14.49 -10.98
CA ALA A 400 15.43 14.10 -10.76
C ALA A 400 15.31 12.60 -10.44
N CYS A 401 16.03 11.76 -11.19
CA CYS A 401 16.10 10.30 -10.98
C CYS A 401 16.61 9.97 -9.56
N HIS A 402 17.76 10.52 -9.17
CA HIS A 402 18.35 10.26 -7.86
C HIS A 402 17.41 10.66 -6.71
N LEU A 403 16.81 11.84 -6.78
CA LEU A 403 15.88 12.33 -5.75
C LEU A 403 14.57 11.53 -5.72
N TYR A 404 14.04 11.17 -6.88
CA TYR A 404 12.85 10.33 -6.96
C TYR A 404 13.07 8.94 -6.37
N LEU A 405 14.22 8.30 -6.66
CA LEU A 405 14.57 7.01 -6.07
C LEU A 405 14.79 7.11 -4.54
N ARG A 406 15.37 8.22 -4.06
CA ARG A 406 15.48 8.49 -2.61
C ARG A 406 14.10 8.61 -1.94
N LEU A 407 13.16 9.30 -2.58
CA LEU A 407 11.77 9.37 -2.13
C LEU A 407 11.12 7.98 -2.13
N CYS A 408 11.35 7.17 -3.17
CA CYS A 408 10.84 5.80 -3.26
C CYS A 408 11.33 4.94 -2.09
N SER A 409 12.63 5.01 -1.75
CA SER A 409 13.19 4.34 -0.57
C SER A 409 12.53 4.80 0.73
N ALA A 410 12.29 6.10 0.89
CA ALA A 410 11.63 6.65 2.10
C ALA A 410 10.19 6.12 2.24
N VAL A 411 9.44 6.10 1.14
CA VAL A 411 8.07 5.55 1.11
C VAL A 411 8.08 4.05 1.40
N LEU A 412 8.97 3.29 0.76
CA LEU A 412 9.09 1.85 0.98
C LEU A 412 9.38 1.55 2.46
N LYS A 413 10.39 2.22 3.05
CA LYS A 413 10.72 2.07 4.48
C LYS A 413 9.56 2.45 5.39
N ALA A 414 8.82 3.52 5.08
CA ALA A 414 7.65 3.92 5.85
C ALA A 414 6.51 2.88 5.78
N ARG A 415 6.28 2.27 4.60
CA ARG A 415 5.30 1.18 4.43
C ARG A 415 5.71 -0.07 5.19
N LEU A 416 6.98 -0.50 5.07
CA LEU A 416 7.48 -1.70 5.75
C LEU A 416 7.45 -1.56 7.28
N LYS A 417 7.74 -0.38 7.83
CA LYS A 417 7.65 -0.11 9.28
C LYS A 417 6.25 -0.24 9.87
N ARG A 418 5.18 -0.13 9.06
CA ARG A 418 3.80 -0.26 9.53
C ARG A 418 3.38 -1.72 9.72
N ILE A 419 4.14 -2.66 9.19
CA ILE A 419 3.84 -4.09 9.30
C ILE A 419 4.17 -4.52 10.72
N LYS A 420 3.14 -4.85 11.48
CA LYS A 420 3.29 -5.31 12.87
C LYS A 420 3.77 -6.77 12.90
N ARG A 421 4.62 -7.10 13.87
CA ARG A 421 5.13 -8.46 14.14
C ARG A 421 4.15 -9.33 14.93
N GLU A 422 2.85 -9.16 14.75
CA GLU A 422 1.81 -9.82 15.57
C GLU A 422 1.51 -11.27 15.12
N SER A 423 2.09 -11.76 14.01
CA SER A 423 1.85 -13.10 13.47
C SER A 423 3.04 -14.06 13.67
N THR A 424 2.80 -15.37 13.46
CA THR A 424 3.88 -16.40 13.38
C THR A 424 4.99 -15.93 12.43
N THR A 425 6.26 -16.22 12.73
CA THR A 425 7.42 -15.80 11.92
C THR A 425 7.23 -16.06 10.43
N MET A 426 6.65 -17.22 10.07
CA MET A 426 6.32 -17.57 8.69
C MET A 426 5.34 -16.59 8.04
N ALA A 427 4.19 -16.35 8.66
CA ALA A 427 3.18 -15.42 8.15
C ALA A 427 3.73 -13.99 8.05
N TYR A 428 4.51 -13.55 9.04
CA TYR A 428 5.15 -12.24 9.02
C TYR A 428 6.13 -12.11 7.85
N VAL A 429 7.01 -13.09 7.63
CA VAL A 429 7.98 -13.06 6.51
C VAL A 429 7.30 -13.13 5.15
N LYS A 430 6.29 -14.01 5.00
CA LYS A 430 5.49 -14.11 3.76
C LYS A 430 4.80 -12.77 3.47
N GLN A 431 4.19 -12.14 4.47
CA GLN A 431 3.53 -10.83 4.33
C GLN A 431 4.53 -9.70 4.03
N LEU A 432 5.64 -9.64 4.76
CA LEU A 432 6.68 -8.62 4.61
C LEU A 432 7.30 -8.66 3.21
N SER A 433 7.68 -9.85 2.74
CA SER A 433 8.25 -10.03 1.41
C SER A 433 7.23 -9.73 0.31
N ALA A 434 5.98 -10.18 0.44
CA ALA A 434 4.92 -9.87 -0.53
C ALA A 434 4.71 -8.36 -0.68
N ILE A 435 4.60 -7.63 0.43
CA ILE A 435 4.43 -6.18 0.43
C ILE A 435 5.68 -5.49 -0.11
N ALA A 436 6.88 -5.92 0.26
CA ALA A 436 8.11 -5.30 -0.21
C ALA A 436 8.26 -5.44 -1.74
N PHE A 437 8.18 -6.66 -2.27
CA PHE A 437 8.36 -6.91 -3.70
C PHE A 437 7.24 -6.30 -4.56
N SER A 438 5.97 -6.38 -4.12
CA SER A 438 4.88 -5.71 -4.84
C SER A 438 5.08 -4.19 -4.93
N ASN A 439 5.52 -3.54 -3.85
CA ASN A 439 5.85 -2.12 -3.86
C ASN A 439 7.04 -1.80 -4.78
N ILE A 440 8.11 -2.61 -4.76
CA ILE A 440 9.26 -2.42 -5.65
C ILE A 440 8.83 -2.56 -7.12
N VAL A 441 7.99 -3.55 -7.44
CA VAL A 441 7.43 -3.76 -8.79
C VAL A 441 6.57 -2.58 -9.22
N GLU A 442 5.69 -2.07 -8.35
CA GLU A 442 4.87 -0.89 -8.62
C GLU A 442 5.73 0.35 -8.88
N ILE A 443 6.72 0.61 -8.02
CA ILE A 443 7.65 1.74 -8.15
C ILE A 443 8.45 1.63 -9.43
N ALA A 444 8.99 0.46 -9.75
CA ALA A 444 9.76 0.23 -10.97
C ALA A 444 8.90 0.43 -12.22
N ARG A 445 7.67 -0.09 -12.23
CA ARG A 445 6.71 0.12 -13.33
C ARG A 445 6.37 1.60 -13.52
N GLU A 446 6.16 2.33 -12.43
CA GLU A 446 5.90 3.77 -12.49
C GLU A 446 7.13 4.58 -12.93
N PHE A 447 8.32 4.17 -12.49
CA PHE A 447 9.59 4.77 -12.90
C PHE A 447 9.80 4.64 -14.40
N LEU A 448 9.64 3.42 -14.95
CA LEU A 448 9.79 3.18 -16.39
C LEU A 448 8.79 3.97 -17.24
N LYS A 449 7.56 4.21 -16.72
CA LYS A 449 6.59 5.11 -17.35
C LYS A 449 6.99 6.58 -17.31
N THR A 450 7.70 7.00 -16.26
CA THR A 450 8.11 8.40 -16.06
C THR A 450 9.41 8.73 -16.81
N PHE A 451 10.29 7.74 -17.01
CA PHE A 451 11.59 7.87 -17.66
C PHE A 451 11.72 6.95 -18.91
N PRO A 452 10.87 7.11 -19.95
CA PRO A 452 10.78 6.14 -21.05
C PRO A 452 12.00 6.11 -22.01
N GLN A 453 12.88 7.12 -22.00
CA GLN A 453 13.99 7.24 -22.97
C GLN A 453 15.37 7.55 -22.35
N SER A 454 15.54 7.39 -21.03
CA SER A 454 16.82 7.67 -20.35
C SER A 454 17.49 6.39 -19.84
N ALA A 455 18.38 5.82 -20.66
CA ALA A 455 19.20 4.65 -20.28
C ALA A 455 19.98 4.88 -18.97
N ASN A 456 20.52 6.10 -18.78
CA ASN A 456 21.24 6.49 -17.55
C ASN A 456 20.35 6.48 -16.29
N CYS A 457 19.05 6.74 -16.43
CA CYS A 457 18.11 6.66 -15.30
C CYS A 457 17.69 5.22 -15.03
N THR A 458 17.63 4.40 -16.08
CA THR A 458 17.31 2.96 -15.97
C THR A 458 18.41 2.21 -15.24
N SER A 459 19.69 2.52 -15.48
CA SER A 459 20.79 1.95 -14.68
C SER A 459 20.69 2.36 -13.20
N GLY A 460 20.29 3.60 -12.92
CA GLY A 460 19.99 4.08 -11.57
C GLY A 460 18.86 3.28 -10.88
N LEU A 461 17.80 2.95 -11.62
CA LEU A 461 16.71 2.10 -11.11
C LEU A 461 17.21 0.69 -10.76
N ILE A 462 18.05 0.08 -11.60
CA ILE A 462 18.60 -1.26 -11.33
C ILE A 462 19.45 -1.25 -10.06
N VAL A 463 20.32 -0.23 -9.89
CA VAL A 463 21.12 -0.06 -8.68
C VAL A 463 20.23 0.12 -7.45
N TRP A 464 19.16 0.91 -7.56
CA TRP A 464 18.19 1.10 -6.49
C TRP A 464 17.47 -0.20 -6.12
N CYS A 465 16.94 -0.94 -7.10
CA CYS A 465 16.31 -2.24 -6.86
C CYS A 465 17.28 -3.21 -6.18
N SER A 466 18.54 -3.27 -6.64
CA SER A 466 19.57 -4.09 -6.01
C SER A 466 19.81 -3.70 -4.54
N GLN A 467 19.86 -2.40 -4.23
CA GLN A 467 20.05 -1.93 -2.85
C GLN A 467 18.83 -2.25 -1.96
N GLU A 468 17.61 -2.06 -2.46
CA GLU A 468 16.40 -2.36 -1.69
C GLU A 468 16.24 -3.87 -1.46
N VAL A 469 16.51 -4.71 -2.47
CA VAL A 469 16.53 -6.17 -2.31
C VAL A 469 17.62 -6.59 -1.32
N LYS A 470 18.80 -5.95 -1.33
CA LYS A 470 19.86 -6.20 -0.35
C LYS A 470 19.38 -5.91 1.07
N HIS A 471 18.82 -4.72 1.30
CA HIS A 471 18.33 -4.32 2.63
C HIS A 471 17.21 -5.23 3.13
N LEU A 472 16.26 -5.56 2.25
CA LEU A 472 15.19 -6.49 2.57
C LEU A 472 15.76 -7.87 2.94
N THR A 473 16.68 -8.39 2.14
CA THR A 473 17.28 -9.71 2.37
C THR A 473 18.07 -9.74 3.67
N SER A 474 18.85 -8.71 3.98
CA SER A 474 19.55 -8.61 5.26
C SER A 474 18.58 -8.60 6.44
N HIS A 475 17.48 -7.82 6.34
CA HIS A 475 16.46 -7.78 7.39
C HIS A 475 15.73 -9.13 7.54
N LEU A 476 15.43 -9.81 6.43
CA LEU A 476 14.83 -11.15 6.44
C LEU A 476 15.79 -12.19 7.02
N ALA A 477 17.08 -12.13 6.69
CA ALA A 477 18.07 -13.05 7.22
C ALA A 477 18.19 -12.94 8.76
N GLU A 478 18.18 -11.72 9.30
CA GLU A 478 18.18 -11.50 10.76
C GLU A 478 16.93 -12.07 11.45
N GLN A 479 15.79 -12.13 10.75
CA GLN A 479 14.53 -12.66 11.27
C GLN A 479 14.42 -14.18 11.12
N LEU A 480 14.99 -14.73 10.05
CA LEU A 480 14.83 -16.13 9.64
C LEU A 480 15.86 -17.06 10.28
N PHE A 481 17.10 -16.60 10.49
CA PHE A 481 18.19 -17.43 11.01
C PHE A 481 18.32 -17.30 12.54
N VAL A 482 17.20 -17.48 13.24
CA VAL A 482 17.14 -17.52 14.71
C VAL A 482 17.10 -18.98 15.16
N PRO A 483 17.79 -19.39 16.25
CA PRO A 483 17.93 -20.80 16.64
C PRO A 483 16.63 -21.58 16.89
N GLN A 484 15.49 -20.90 17.04
CA GLN A 484 14.20 -21.51 17.37
C GLN A 484 13.39 -21.95 16.14
N ILE A 485 13.84 -21.60 14.92
CA ILE A 485 13.09 -21.85 13.69
C ILE A 485 13.54 -23.18 13.07
N THR A 486 12.58 -24.05 12.75
CA THR A 486 12.87 -25.34 12.09
C THR A 486 13.23 -25.14 10.62
N LEU A 487 13.99 -26.08 10.05
CA LEU A 487 14.39 -26.04 8.65
C LEU A 487 13.18 -25.97 7.70
N SER A 488 12.13 -26.76 7.95
CA SER A 488 10.90 -26.75 7.14
C SER A 488 10.25 -25.37 7.04
N VAL A 489 10.13 -24.66 8.17
CA VAL A 489 9.56 -23.30 8.22
C VAL A 489 10.47 -22.31 7.47
N LEU A 490 11.79 -22.44 7.63
CA LEU A 490 12.77 -21.63 6.93
C LEU A 490 12.69 -21.83 5.41
N VAL A 491 12.61 -23.08 4.96
CA VAL A 491 12.48 -23.49 3.56
C VAL A 491 11.24 -22.88 2.92
N GLU A 492 10.08 -23.04 3.55
CA GLU A 492 8.83 -22.46 3.07
C GLU A 492 8.91 -20.93 2.93
N CYS A 493 9.56 -20.26 3.88
CA CYS A 493 9.76 -18.82 3.83
C CYS A 493 10.66 -18.44 2.65
N ILE A 494 11.78 -19.15 2.44
CA ILE A 494 12.70 -18.88 1.34
C ILE A 494 12.03 -19.11 -0.01
N VAL A 495 11.26 -20.19 -0.17
CA VAL A 495 10.50 -20.47 -1.40
C VAL A 495 9.49 -19.36 -1.68
N ALA A 496 8.76 -18.90 -0.66
CA ALA A 496 7.83 -17.78 -0.82
C ALA A 496 8.55 -16.46 -1.20
N VAL A 497 9.67 -16.15 -0.55
CA VAL A 497 10.47 -14.94 -0.85
C VAL A 497 11.02 -15.00 -2.28
N ARG A 498 11.50 -16.16 -2.73
CA ARG A 498 11.93 -16.37 -4.13
C ARG A 498 10.78 -16.15 -5.11
N GLY A 499 9.61 -16.72 -4.85
CA GLY A 499 8.43 -16.51 -5.70
C GLY A 499 7.98 -15.05 -5.79
N HIS A 500 8.12 -14.27 -4.71
CA HIS A 500 7.87 -12.83 -4.75
C HIS A 500 8.96 -12.07 -5.52
N CYS A 501 10.22 -12.50 -5.44
CA CYS A 501 11.34 -11.93 -6.21
C CYS A 501 11.15 -12.16 -7.72
N ASP A 502 10.64 -13.33 -8.12
CA ASP A 502 10.38 -13.69 -9.52
C ASP A 502 9.37 -12.74 -10.21
N GLN A 503 8.58 -11.96 -9.45
CA GLN A 503 7.71 -10.91 -10.00
C GLN A 503 8.52 -9.79 -10.68
N LEU A 504 9.73 -9.50 -10.23
CA LEU A 504 10.62 -8.51 -10.85
C LEU A 504 11.12 -8.97 -12.23
N THR A 505 11.18 -10.29 -12.46
CA THR A 505 11.55 -10.88 -13.75
C THR A 505 10.55 -10.50 -14.85
N GLN A 506 9.28 -10.26 -14.51
CA GLN A 506 8.26 -9.75 -15.45
C GLN A 506 8.60 -8.35 -15.99
N LEU A 507 9.42 -7.58 -15.26
CA LEU A 507 9.94 -6.28 -15.69
C LEU A 507 11.33 -6.40 -16.36
N GLY A 508 11.85 -7.61 -16.56
CA GLY A 508 13.17 -7.87 -17.12
C GLY A 508 14.32 -7.76 -16.12
N MET A 509 14.04 -7.77 -14.82
CA MET A 509 15.06 -7.66 -13.76
C MET A 509 15.08 -8.93 -12.89
N ASP A 510 16.18 -9.68 -12.95
CA ASP A 510 16.39 -10.85 -12.09
C ASP A 510 17.32 -10.51 -10.92
N PHE A 511 16.83 -10.64 -9.68
CA PHE A 511 17.59 -10.44 -8.44
C PHE A 511 17.70 -11.71 -7.59
N ARG A 512 17.33 -12.88 -8.12
CA ARG A 512 17.35 -14.14 -7.38
C ARG A 512 18.76 -14.53 -6.96
N TYR A 513 19.75 -14.32 -7.83
CA TYR A 513 21.17 -14.55 -7.51
C TYR A 513 21.64 -13.77 -6.28
N GLN A 514 21.12 -12.54 -6.10
CA GLN A 514 21.51 -11.67 -5.00
C GLN A 514 20.87 -12.11 -3.69
N LEU A 515 19.59 -12.50 -3.75
CA LEU A 515 18.87 -13.09 -2.61
C LEU A 515 19.59 -14.36 -2.15
N ASP A 516 19.80 -15.30 -3.07
CA ASP A 516 20.46 -16.59 -2.82
C ASP A 516 21.89 -16.41 -2.29
N GLY A 517 22.65 -15.46 -2.86
CA GLY A 517 24.01 -15.16 -2.43
C GLY A 517 24.12 -14.70 -0.97
N GLN A 518 23.14 -13.94 -0.46
CA GLN A 518 23.11 -13.44 0.93
C GLN A 518 22.65 -14.51 1.92
N ILE A 519 21.66 -15.34 1.56
CA ILE A 519 21.14 -16.40 2.44
C ILE A 519 22.01 -17.65 2.46
N ARG A 520 22.91 -17.83 1.48
CA ARG A 520 23.73 -19.04 1.30
C ARG A 520 24.49 -19.48 2.54
N SER A 521 25.25 -18.58 3.18
CA SER A 521 26.09 -18.93 4.34
C SER A 521 25.25 -19.30 5.58
N PRO A 522 24.25 -18.49 5.97
CA PRO A 522 23.32 -18.87 7.05
C PRO A 522 22.54 -20.15 6.75
N LEU A 523 22.09 -20.35 5.51
CA LEU A 523 21.35 -21.55 5.10
C LEU A 523 22.21 -22.81 5.12
N ALA A 524 23.47 -22.73 4.68
CA ALA A 524 24.39 -23.85 4.77
C ALA A 524 24.59 -24.33 6.21
N LYS A 525 24.67 -23.40 7.17
CA LYS A 525 24.72 -23.71 8.60
C LYS A 525 23.41 -24.34 9.07
N ALA A 526 22.27 -23.75 8.74
CA ALA A 526 20.96 -24.29 9.15
C ALA A 526 20.72 -25.72 8.62
N ILE A 527 21.13 -26.02 7.39
CA ILE A 527 21.05 -27.37 6.82
C ILE A 527 21.99 -28.34 7.54
N GLN A 528 23.20 -27.90 7.86
CA GLN A 528 24.15 -28.72 8.61
C GLN A 528 23.63 -29.01 10.03
N ASP A 529 23.16 -27.99 10.74
CA ASP A 529 22.60 -28.11 12.10
C ASP A 529 21.35 -29.01 12.09
N ALA A 530 20.48 -28.88 11.09
CA ALA A 530 19.32 -29.76 10.92
C ALA A 530 19.73 -31.21 10.62
N GLY A 531 20.75 -31.42 9.79
CA GLY A 531 21.33 -32.73 9.53
C GLY A 531 21.93 -33.37 10.78
N GLU A 532 22.68 -32.61 11.58
CA GLU A 532 23.25 -33.06 12.86
C GLU A 532 22.15 -33.39 13.88
N SER A 533 21.11 -32.55 13.98
CA SER A 533 19.94 -32.82 14.83
C SER A 533 19.19 -34.09 14.44
N CYS A 534 19.05 -34.34 13.13
CA CYS A 534 18.46 -35.58 12.60
C CYS A 534 19.34 -36.79 12.93
N VAL A 535 20.66 -36.67 12.79
CA VAL A 535 21.63 -37.71 13.18
C VAL A 535 21.50 -38.07 14.66
N ASP A 536 21.41 -37.08 15.55
CA ASP A 536 21.30 -37.35 16.99
C ASP A 536 19.94 -37.92 17.40
N THR A 537 18.87 -37.52 16.70
CA THR A 537 17.56 -38.16 16.84
C THR A 537 17.59 -39.60 16.39
N MET A 538 18.28 -39.89 15.28
CA MET A 538 18.43 -41.24 14.78
C MET A 538 19.25 -42.12 15.73
N LYS A 539 20.37 -41.62 16.28
CA LYS A 539 21.16 -42.37 17.27
C LYS A 539 20.35 -42.75 18.51
N ARG A 540 19.44 -41.89 18.97
CA ARG A 540 18.51 -42.22 20.07
C ARG A 540 17.54 -43.32 19.68
N HIS A 541 16.91 -43.22 18.51
CA HIS A 541 16.00 -44.27 18.03
C HIS A 541 16.70 -45.61 17.79
N VAL A 542 17.95 -45.59 17.32
CA VAL A 542 18.80 -46.79 17.22
C VAL A 542 19.07 -47.42 18.59
N ALA A 543 19.33 -46.62 19.63
CA ALA A 543 19.56 -47.14 20.98
C ALA A 543 18.28 -47.72 21.63
N GLU A 544 17.11 -47.22 21.22
CA GLU A 544 15.79 -47.66 21.68
C GLU A 544 15.19 -48.78 20.81
N ASP A 545 15.87 -49.19 19.72
CA ASP A 545 15.32 -50.16 18.78
C ASP A 545 15.21 -51.56 19.41
N THR A 546 13.99 -52.06 19.46
CA THR A 546 13.66 -53.36 20.04
C THR A 546 13.46 -54.45 18.99
N TRP A 547 13.62 -54.13 17.70
CA TRP A 547 13.46 -55.08 16.59
C TRP A 547 12.10 -55.80 16.55
N ARG A 548 11.06 -55.11 17.02
CA ARG A 548 9.67 -55.61 17.01
C ARG A 548 8.87 -54.99 15.86
N PRO A 549 7.97 -55.76 15.23
CA PRO A 549 7.05 -55.21 14.23
C PRO A 549 6.11 -54.20 14.90
N THR A 550 5.79 -53.13 14.17
CA THR A 550 4.97 -52.04 14.69
C THR A 550 3.50 -52.44 14.73
N ASN A 551 2.90 -52.38 15.93
CA ASN A 551 1.46 -52.54 16.13
C ASN A 551 0.81 -51.16 16.20
N LEU A 552 -0.15 -50.88 15.32
CA LEU A 552 -0.87 -49.60 15.27
C LEU A 552 -2.21 -49.63 16.01
N GLU A 553 -2.52 -50.74 16.67
CA GLU A 553 -3.68 -51.04 17.51
C GLU A 553 -5.04 -51.01 16.78
N THR A 554 -5.23 -50.09 15.83
CA THR A 554 -6.48 -49.85 15.09
C THR A 554 -6.23 -49.70 13.60
N SER A 555 -7.13 -50.23 12.77
CA SER A 555 -7.09 -50.10 11.30
C SER A 555 -7.10 -48.64 10.81
N GLN A 556 -7.73 -47.73 11.55
CA GLN A 556 -7.71 -46.28 11.25
C GLN A 556 -6.31 -45.66 11.38
N ASN A 557 -5.50 -46.08 12.35
CA ASN A 557 -4.13 -45.58 12.52
C ASN A 557 -3.20 -46.10 11.42
N LEU A 558 -3.46 -47.33 10.94
CA LEU A 558 -2.77 -47.89 9.77
C LEU A 558 -3.12 -47.11 8.50
N GLN A 559 -4.39 -46.77 8.28
CA GLN A 559 -4.79 -45.92 7.14
C GLN A 559 -4.18 -44.52 7.21
N LYS A 560 -4.13 -43.88 8.39
CA LYS A 560 -3.46 -42.58 8.57
C LYS A 560 -1.97 -42.64 8.31
N LEU A 561 -1.29 -43.67 8.81
CA LEU A 561 0.15 -43.85 8.56
C LEU A 561 0.42 -44.07 7.07
N LEU A 562 -0.40 -44.88 6.41
CA LEU A 562 -0.27 -45.12 4.97
C LEU A 562 -0.54 -43.86 4.16
N SER A 563 -1.55 -43.04 4.52
CA SER A 563 -1.79 -41.77 3.84
C SER A 563 -0.64 -40.78 4.04
N GLU A 564 -0.07 -40.67 5.25
CA GLU A 564 1.09 -39.82 5.51
C GLU A 564 2.34 -40.27 4.73
N LEU A 565 2.55 -41.58 4.59
CA LEU A 565 3.66 -42.11 3.80
C LEU A 565 3.43 -41.92 2.30
N ASP A 566 2.19 -42.05 1.83
CA ASP A 566 1.81 -41.82 0.44
C ASP A 566 1.90 -40.34 0.06
N GLU A 567 1.57 -39.42 0.96
CA GLU A 567 1.79 -37.97 0.81
C GLU A 567 3.27 -37.62 0.59
N LEU A 568 4.18 -38.33 1.27
CA LEU A 568 5.64 -38.22 1.08
C LEU A 568 6.16 -39.07 -0.11
N GLY A 569 5.26 -39.75 -0.85
CA GLY A 569 5.61 -40.64 -1.96
C GLY A 569 6.43 -41.87 -1.54
N ILE A 570 6.33 -42.28 -0.29
CA ILE A 570 6.97 -43.48 0.27
C ILE A 570 6.00 -44.65 0.12
N GLY A 571 6.14 -45.44 -0.95
CA GLY A 571 5.31 -46.61 -1.16
C GLY A 571 5.59 -47.70 -0.11
N VAL A 572 4.56 -48.14 0.62
CA VAL A 572 4.63 -49.36 1.42
C VAL A 572 4.01 -50.51 0.61
N PRO A 573 4.80 -51.52 0.18
CA PRO A 573 4.24 -52.66 -0.55
C PRO A 573 3.11 -53.34 0.23
N SER A 574 2.01 -53.65 -0.45
CA SER A 574 0.83 -54.32 0.14
C SER A 574 1.16 -55.68 0.77
N SER A 575 2.26 -56.32 0.37
CA SER A 575 2.82 -57.52 0.98
C SER A 575 3.28 -57.35 2.43
N TYR A 576 3.46 -56.11 2.90
CA TYR A 576 3.80 -55.81 4.29
C TYR A 576 2.56 -55.51 5.14
N ALA A 577 1.36 -55.34 4.60
CA ALA A 577 0.15 -55.21 5.42
C ALA A 577 -0.31 -56.61 5.87
N THR A 578 0.08 -57.05 7.06
CA THR A 578 -0.37 -58.34 7.60
C THR A 578 -1.42 -58.07 8.68
N ASN A 579 -2.66 -58.53 8.49
CA ASN A 579 -3.79 -58.40 9.43
C ASN A 579 -4.10 -56.95 9.88
N ASP A 580 -4.60 -56.07 9.00
CA ASP A 580 -5.26 -54.75 9.21
C ASP A 580 -4.70 -53.73 10.26
N CYS A 581 -3.70 -54.09 11.07
CA CYS A 581 -3.18 -53.38 12.24
C CYS A 581 -1.65 -53.55 12.41
N TRP A 582 -1.01 -54.51 11.70
CA TRP A 582 0.43 -54.79 11.84
C TRP A 582 1.22 -54.49 10.57
N ILE A 583 2.40 -53.89 10.78
CA ILE A 583 3.41 -53.69 9.74
C ILE A 583 4.70 -54.41 10.19
N PRO A 584 5.31 -55.28 9.36
CA PRO A 584 6.54 -56.02 9.64
C PRO A 584 7.79 -55.13 9.46
N LEU A 585 7.66 -53.85 9.78
CA LEU A 585 8.73 -52.85 9.86
C LEU A 585 8.80 -52.36 11.31
N THR A 586 9.99 -52.00 11.77
CA THR A 586 10.17 -51.44 13.12
C THR A 586 9.68 -49.99 13.15
N HIS A 587 9.31 -49.53 14.34
CA HIS A 587 8.94 -48.13 14.54
C HIS A 587 10.08 -47.20 14.13
N ASN A 588 11.32 -47.58 14.42
CA ASN A 588 12.53 -46.86 14.04
C ASN A 588 12.67 -46.69 12.51
N THR A 589 12.51 -47.76 11.73
CA THR A 589 12.60 -47.66 10.26
C THR A 589 11.49 -46.79 9.66
N LEU A 590 10.28 -46.82 10.24
CA LEU A 590 9.17 -45.95 9.80
C LEU A 590 9.40 -44.48 10.14
N THR A 591 9.85 -44.16 11.36
CA THR A 591 10.17 -42.78 11.76
C THR A 591 11.37 -42.23 10.97
N PHE A 592 12.42 -43.05 10.77
CA PHE A 592 13.55 -42.71 9.91
C PHE A 592 13.12 -42.35 8.49
N SER A 593 12.24 -43.18 7.89
CA SER A 593 11.76 -42.96 6.53
C SER A 593 11.10 -41.59 6.37
N LYS A 594 10.25 -41.19 7.34
CA LYS A 594 9.60 -39.87 7.35
C LYS A 594 10.61 -38.73 7.52
N ILE A 595 11.50 -38.83 8.52
CA ILE A 595 12.49 -37.80 8.83
C ILE A 595 13.44 -37.60 7.64
N TYR A 596 13.93 -38.69 7.04
CA TYR A 596 14.88 -38.63 5.93
C TYR A 596 14.27 -38.01 4.67
N ILE A 597 13.05 -38.43 4.29
CA ILE A 597 12.39 -37.89 3.09
C ILE A 597 11.97 -36.44 3.30
N SER A 598 11.44 -36.08 4.47
CA SER A 598 11.14 -34.68 4.80
C SER A 598 12.38 -33.80 4.74
N LEU A 599 13.50 -34.23 5.32
CA LEU A 599 14.78 -33.51 5.23
C LEU A 599 15.26 -33.39 3.78
N LEU A 600 15.11 -34.46 2.98
CA LEU A 600 15.48 -34.47 1.57
C LEU A 600 14.67 -33.46 0.76
N GLU A 601 13.35 -33.45 0.89
CA GLU A 601 12.46 -32.51 0.20
C GLU A 601 12.77 -31.06 0.60
N ASP A 602 12.95 -30.81 1.90
CA ASP A 602 13.34 -29.52 2.44
C ASP A 602 14.68 -29.04 1.84
N CYS A 603 15.69 -29.90 1.80
CA CYS A 603 17.00 -29.56 1.24
C CYS A 603 16.95 -29.32 -0.28
N LEU A 604 16.20 -30.15 -1.01
CA LEU A 604 16.10 -30.07 -2.46
C LEU A 604 15.29 -28.85 -2.93
N SER A 605 14.27 -28.44 -2.20
CA SER A 605 13.47 -27.25 -2.53
C SER A 605 14.28 -25.95 -2.47
N VAL A 606 15.34 -25.92 -1.65
CA VAL A 606 16.27 -24.78 -1.53
C VAL A 606 17.61 -25.06 -2.21
N ALA A 607 17.70 -26.10 -3.04
CA ALA A 607 18.92 -26.47 -3.73
C ALA A 607 19.42 -25.33 -4.63
N ILE A 608 20.68 -24.96 -4.42
CA ILE A 608 21.45 -24.04 -5.25
C ILE A 608 22.78 -24.76 -5.55
N PRO A 609 23.38 -24.64 -6.75
CA PRO A 609 24.62 -25.32 -7.10
C PRO A 609 25.74 -25.22 -6.05
N GLU A 610 25.92 -24.06 -5.41
CA GLU A 610 26.95 -23.86 -4.38
C GLU A 610 26.64 -24.57 -3.05
N LEU A 611 25.37 -24.90 -2.79
CA LEU A 611 24.91 -25.54 -1.57
C LEU A 611 24.86 -27.07 -1.67
N MET A 612 24.95 -27.61 -2.89
CA MET A 612 24.82 -29.05 -3.16
C MET A 612 25.80 -29.90 -2.35
N SER A 613 27.04 -29.45 -2.18
CA SER A 613 28.02 -30.21 -1.39
C SER A 613 27.62 -30.34 0.09
N THR A 614 27.04 -29.28 0.66
CA THR A 614 26.55 -29.26 2.05
C THR A 614 25.32 -30.14 2.19
N ILE A 615 24.37 -30.03 1.26
CA ILE A 615 23.16 -30.87 1.20
C ILE A 615 23.55 -32.35 1.10
N ASP A 616 24.43 -32.69 0.17
CA ASP A 616 24.91 -34.06 0.00
C ASP A 616 25.53 -34.60 1.28
N ASN A 617 26.35 -33.80 1.97
CA ASN A 617 27.02 -34.23 3.20
C ASN A 617 26.03 -34.43 4.35
N ALA A 618 25.03 -33.56 4.50
CA ALA A 618 23.98 -33.68 5.52
C ALA A 618 23.07 -34.90 5.26
N LEU A 619 22.66 -35.13 4.02
CA LEU A 619 21.84 -36.28 3.67
C LEU A 619 22.61 -37.60 3.80
N VAL A 620 23.88 -37.62 3.39
CA VAL A 620 24.74 -38.80 3.53
C VAL A 620 25.04 -39.11 4.99
N SER A 621 25.22 -38.10 5.85
CA SER A 621 25.49 -38.35 7.27
C SER A 621 24.29 -38.99 7.97
N VAL A 622 23.07 -38.52 7.71
CA VAL A 622 21.82 -39.09 8.24
C VAL A 622 21.62 -40.52 7.75
N MET A 623 21.71 -40.76 6.44
CA MET A 623 21.53 -42.11 5.88
C MET A 623 22.60 -43.09 6.37
N ARG A 624 23.85 -42.64 6.54
CA ARG A 624 24.96 -43.49 7.02
C ARG A 624 24.68 -44.09 8.40
N VAL A 625 24.05 -43.34 9.30
CA VAL A 625 23.73 -43.84 10.65
C VAL A 625 22.78 -45.04 10.57
N GLU A 626 21.72 -44.95 9.77
CA GLU A 626 20.77 -46.05 9.64
C GLU A 626 21.38 -47.24 8.88
N VAL A 627 22.13 -46.98 7.81
CA VAL A 627 22.83 -48.05 7.07
C VAL A 627 23.81 -48.80 7.99
N GLN A 628 24.56 -48.08 8.83
CA GLN A 628 25.49 -48.70 9.77
C GLN A 628 24.75 -49.50 10.86
N HIS A 629 23.63 -48.98 11.37
CA HIS A 629 22.76 -49.71 12.31
C HIS A 629 22.24 -51.02 11.69
N LEU A 630 21.76 -50.98 10.44
CA LEU A 630 21.30 -52.17 9.72
C LEU A 630 22.42 -53.20 9.49
N ILE A 631 23.62 -52.76 9.10
CA ILE A 631 24.77 -53.66 8.89
C ILE A 631 25.19 -54.35 10.19
N VAL A 632 25.28 -53.60 11.29
CA VAL A 632 25.61 -54.15 12.61
C VAL A 632 24.54 -55.16 13.05
N SER A 633 23.27 -54.83 12.89
CA SER A 633 22.16 -55.71 13.29
C SER A 633 22.01 -56.94 12.39
N LEU A 634 22.39 -56.87 11.11
CA LEU A 634 22.44 -58.04 10.21
C LEU A 634 23.57 -59.02 10.54
N THR A 635 24.64 -58.53 11.17
CA THR A 635 25.83 -59.32 11.57
C THR A 635 25.80 -59.78 13.02
N ASP A 636 24.89 -59.24 13.85
CA ASP A 636 24.77 -59.61 15.26
C ASP A 636 24.23 -61.06 15.43
N PRO A 637 24.99 -61.96 16.07
CA PRO A 637 24.53 -63.32 16.34
C PRO A 637 23.34 -63.43 17.30
N LYS A 638 23.02 -62.38 18.09
CA LYS A 638 21.90 -62.37 19.04
C LYS A 638 20.53 -62.22 18.37
N LEU A 639 20.48 -61.58 17.19
CA LEU A 639 19.23 -61.30 16.46
C LEU A 639 18.83 -62.42 15.47
N LYS A 640 19.37 -63.64 15.62
CA LYS A 640 19.10 -64.76 14.69
C LYS A 640 17.61 -65.10 14.53
N GLN A 641 16.80 -64.93 15.59
CA GLN A 641 15.35 -65.19 15.55
C GLN A 641 14.59 -64.11 14.77
N GLU A 642 15.05 -62.86 14.84
CA GLU A 642 14.45 -61.69 14.20
C GLU A 642 15.09 -61.36 12.84
N ARG A 643 16.03 -62.19 12.37
CA ARG A 643 16.81 -61.96 11.15
C ARG A 643 15.96 -61.67 9.92
N LYS A 644 14.78 -62.30 9.79
CA LYS A 644 13.84 -62.06 8.68
C LYS A 644 13.23 -60.65 8.76
N LEU A 645 12.96 -60.15 9.96
CA LEU A 645 12.45 -58.80 10.17
C LEU A 645 13.56 -57.75 9.93
N VAL A 646 14.77 -58.00 10.40
CA VAL A 646 15.95 -57.16 10.08
C VAL A 646 16.16 -57.10 8.55
N GLN A 647 16.07 -58.23 7.86
CA GLN A 647 16.16 -58.28 6.39
C GLN A 647 15.03 -57.51 5.70
N ASN A 648 13.79 -57.58 6.20
CA ASN A 648 12.68 -56.81 5.65
C ASN A 648 12.90 -55.29 5.81
N ASN A 649 13.35 -54.82 6.97
CA ASN A 649 13.65 -53.42 7.21
C ASN A 649 14.84 -52.94 6.35
N ALA A 650 15.89 -53.76 6.24
CA ALA A 650 17.04 -53.47 5.37
C ALA A 650 16.63 -53.40 3.88
N ALA A 651 15.74 -54.29 3.43
CA ALA A 651 15.23 -54.27 2.06
C ALA A 651 14.35 -53.02 1.82
N TYR A 652 13.53 -52.65 2.80
CA TYR A 652 12.71 -51.44 2.74
C TYR A 652 13.56 -50.17 2.62
N VAL A 653 14.58 -49.99 3.47
CA VAL A 653 15.48 -48.85 3.37
C VAL A 653 16.25 -48.84 2.04
N ARG A 654 16.78 -49.99 1.60
CA ARG A 654 17.58 -50.11 0.37
C ARG A 654 16.77 -49.88 -0.91
N ASP A 655 15.62 -50.52 -1.03
CA ASP A 655 14.87 -50.62 -2.28
C ASP A 655 13.77 -49.58 -2.41
N ILE A 656 13.26 -49.06 -1.29
CA ILE A 656 12.18 -48.07 -1.29
C ILE A 656 12.74 -46.71 -0.91
N ILE A 657 13.34 -46.54 0.27
CA ILE A 657 13.75 -45.21 0.76
C ILE A 657 14.92 -44.65 -0.05
N ILE A 658 16.00 -45.41 -0.22
CA ILE A 658 17.16 -44.95 -1.01
C ILE A 658 16.77 -44.77 -2.48
N ALA A 659 15.94 -45.67 -3.05
CA ALA A 659 15.46 -45.52 -4.42
C ALA A 659 14.65 -44.24 -4.61
N ARG A 660 13.68 -43.98 -3.72
CA ARG A 660 12.88 -42.77 -3.72
C ARG A 660 13.75 -41.52 -3.55
N GLY A 661 14.72 -41.57 -2.63
CA GLY A 661 15.66 -40.47 -2.42
C GLY A 661 16.48 -40.14 -3.67
N MET A 662 16.92 -41.16 -4.43
CA MET A 662 17.60 -40.95 -5.70
C MET A 662 16.69 -40.40 -6.80
N GLU A 663 15.43 -40.83 -6.85
CA GLU A 663 14.44 -40.29 -7.80
C GLU A 663 14.18 -38.80 -7.58
N LEU A 664 13.91 -38.41 -6.32
CA LEU A 664 13.70 -37.02 -5.93
C LEU A 664 14.95 -36.17 -6.17
N TYR A 665 16.13 -36.68 -5.85
CA TYR A 665 17.38 -35.97 -6.14
C TYR A 665 17.59 -35.76 -7.64
N LYS A 666 17.32 -36.80 -8.45
CA LYS A 666 17.48 -36.74 -9.90
C LYS A 666 16.46 -35.79 -10.55
N SER A 667 15.22 -35.73 -10.07
CA SER A 667 14.20 -34.84 -10.64
C SER A 667 14.55 -33.37 -10.48
N VAL A 668 15.21 -33.00 -9.38
CA VAL A 668 15.60 -31.61 -9.09
C VAL A 668 16.97 -31.24 -9.68
N THR A 669 17.96 -32.13 -9.57
CA THR A 669 19.36 -31.81 -9.95
C THR A 669 19.74 -32.27 -11.36
N ASN A 670 18.93 -33.14 -11.99
CA ASN A 670 19.28 -33.89 -13.19
C ASN A 670 20.55 -34.76 -13.07
N GLN A 671 21.11 -34.92 -11.86
CA GLN A 671 22.30 -35.71 -11.58
C GLN A 671 21.96 -36.96 -10.77
N LYS A 672 22.84 -37.96 -10.85
CA LYS A 672 22.73 -39.17 -10.03
C LYS A 672 23.43 -38.94 -8.69
N PHE A 673 22.76 -39.26 -7.59
CA PHE A 673 23.34 -39.15 -6.25
C PHE A 673 24.32 -40.29 -5.97
N THR A 674 25.57 -40.15 -6.44
CA THR A 674 26.60 -41.20 -6.37
C THR A 674 26.95 -41.63 -4.95
N LYS A 675 27.03 -40.70 -3.99
CA LYS A 675 27.30 -41.01 -2.58
C LYS A 675 26.18 -41.81 -1.92
N LEU A 676 24.93 -41.65 -2.36
CA LEU A 676 23.80 -42.42 -1.84
C LEU A 676 23.75 -43.82 -2.48
N LEU A 677 24.13 -43.94 -3.75
CA LEU A 677 24.32 -45.22 -4.44
C LEU A 677 25.36 -46.10 -3.73
N THR A 678 26.51 -45.54 -3.32
CA THR A 678 27.52 -46.33 -2.60
C THR A 678 27.04 -46.81 -1.23
N LEU A 679 26.17 -46.05 -0.56
CA LEU A 679 25.52 -46.51 0.68
C LEU A 679 24.48 -47.61 0.41
N LYS A 680 23.75 -47.54 -0.72
CA LYS A 680 22.84 -48.62 -1.15
C LYS A 680 23.58 -49.95 -1.33
N GLU A 681 24.75 -49.92 -1.94
CA GLU A 681 25.57 -51.10 -2.23
C GLU A 681 26.18 -51.74 -0.98
N GLN A 682 26.27 -51.00 0.14
CA GLN A 682 26.75 -51.53 1.42
C GLN A 682 25.75 -52.46 2.11
N ILE A 683 24.45 -52.35 1.80
CA ILE A 683 23.41 -53.25 2.32
C ILE A 683 23.41 -54.55 1.50
N VAL A 684 24.29 -55.48 1.87
CA VAL A 684 24.40 -56.80 1.24
C VAL A 684 23.62 -57.83 2.05
N PHE A 685 22.72 -58.55 1.39
CA PHE A 685 22.04 -59.71 1.97
C PHE A 685 22.94 -60.94 1.79
N GLU A 686 23.33 -61.61 2.87
CA GLU A 686 23.91 -62.94 2.76
C GLU A 686 22.94 -63.84 2.00
N SER A 687 23.41 -64.43 0.89
CA SER A 687 22.67 -65.47 0.19
C SER A 687 22.40 -66.64 1.15
N PRO A 688 21.22 -67.29 1.10
CA PRO A 688 21.05 -68.53 1.83
C PRO A 688 22.10 -69.52 1.30
N SER A 689 22.92 -70.05 2.22
CA SER A 689 23.91 -71.06 1.90
C SER A 689 23.28 -72.22 1.10
N PRO A 690 24.02 -72.83 0.15
CA PRO A 690 23.47 -73.89 -0.68
C PRO A 690 22.97 -75.02 0.21
N THR A 691 21.70 -75.34 0.03
CA THR A 691 20.93 -76.45 0.61
C THR A 691 21.80 -77.64 1.02
N LYS A 692 21.79 -77.97 2.32
CA LYS A 692 22.17 -79.30 2.81
C LYS A 692 21.36 -80.37 2.04
N PRO A 693 21.95 -81.51 1.66
CA PRO A 693 21.29 -82.53 0.84
C PRO A 693 20.09 -83.13 1.59
N LYS A 694 18.96 -83.27 0.88
CA LYS A 694 17.74 -83.93 1.38
C LYS A 694 18.04 -85.41 1.71
N PRO A 695 17.68 -85.92 2.90
CA PRO A 695 17.68 -87.36 3.14
C PRO A 695 16.52 -88.03 2.37
N ALA A 696 16.79 -89.18 1.76
CA ALA A 696 15.82 -89.95 0.99
C ALA A 696 14.62 -90.42 1.86
N PRO A 697 13.39 -90.43 1.31
CA PRO A 697 12.19 -90.75 2.08
C PRO A 697 12.09 -92.26 2.37
N ARG A 698 11.90 -92.62 3.64
CA ARG A 698 11.48 -93.96 4.06
C ARG A 698 10.02 -94.17 3.68
N THR A 699 9.76 -95.09 2.77
CA THR A 699 8.41 -95.57 2.43
C THR A 699 7.95 -96.61 3.46
N SER A 700 7.06 -96.21 4.37
CA SER A 700 6.27 -97.13 5.19
C SER A 700 4.90 -97.33 4.52
N ILE A 701 4.68 -98.51 3.92
CA ILE A 701 3.39 -98.93 3.37
C ILE A 701 2.67 -99.80 4.43
N PRO A 702 1.43 -99.50 4.84
CA PRO A 702 0.65 -100.41 5.67
C PRO A 702 -0.43 -101.18 4.89
N LYS A 703 -0.51 -102.48 5.21
CA LYS A 703 -1.67 -103.38 5.37
C LYS A 703 -2.41 -103.96 4.14
N TYR A 704 -2.34 -105.32 4.08
CA TYR A 704 -3.33 -106.35 3.70
C TYR A 704 -4.19 -106.13 2.43
N SER A 705 -4.34 -107.08 1.49
CA SER A 705 -4.91 -108.42 1.70
C SER A 705 -4.75 -109.28 0.43
N THR A 706 -4.22 -110.49 0.63
CA THR A 706 -4.59 -111.81 0.06
C THR A 706 -5.50 -111.92 -1.18
N THR A 707 -4.96 -112.58 -2.22
CA THR A 707 -5.52 -113.45 -3.30
C THR A 707 -4.56 -113.28 -4.49
N GLU A 708 -3.89 -114.27 -5.10
CA GLU A 708 -4.24 -115.62 -5.53
C GLU A 708 -2.97 -116.47 -5.76
N TYR A 709 -3.15 -117.78 -5.72
CA TYR A 709 -2.18 -118.86 -5.92
C TYR A 709 -1.56 -118.93 -7.32
N LEU A 710 -0.25 -119.20 -7.40
CA LEU A 710 0.34 -120.43 -8.01
C LEU A 710 1.84 -120.51 -7.71
#